data_AF-A0A059KQS8-F1
#
_entry.id   AF-A0A059KQS8-F1
#
_cell.length_a   1.000
_cell.length_b   1.000
_cell.length_c   1.000
_cell.angle_alpha   90.00
_cell.angle_beta   90.00
_cell.angle_gamma   90.00
#
_symmetry.space_group_name_H-M   'P 1'
#
loop_
_entity.id
_entity.type
_entity.pdbx_description
1 polymer ?
#
loop_
_entity_poly.entity_id
_entity_poly.type
_entity_poly.pdbx_seq_one_letter_code
_entity_poly.pdbx_strand_id
1 'polypeptide(L)'
;MKTNPRIGLSPLPALLALVAGPALAQTVSLAQSPLYLEAGVKPNVLVVYDNSPSMEFMLPGGQGTVLLAHPNTRGNIARAALRDIIGTYRSQFRWGLATFENQGLYGPTYDSRSSLPVMYYSRSTAGMGLLRRAVQDDSAAHQSALLSLLATETENLNTPEIKNGSIGTPLPGAMRTAFQYYANTLSGTSSPITNRTCQRNYVLLATDGDPTIRIGGAAYSDQDITNQQVNGSWVFGQAAQDVFTEIGRLRTLTVSGNAAINGQYDVQTYVVGLGEVATNQASIAAMNRMATVGGTGSAYMATDRATLNAAFAQITADIQARTAASAGVAISTGAWKSGTQVFQARFNTGDWSGELRALEMLSSGALATTPTWEAGQRLGLKHWSTGRQILTYRAASALGSRGVPFRWPANAAAPGATEIPLTLVAALNRNGAGVVDTHGALRLNYLRGDASRELRRCPACTAPAAFRNRPTTVLGDIVNSTPLLVTSGGRFVRDSAEAAAYDTFRRARAAMAPVVYVGANDGQLHAFDARTGDELFAYVPGLVADRLAALPEAGYTHQYSVDGPLAAGDVHYAGGWKTLLAGTGGAGAKGLYALDISDPANFTEATASRVARWEIDGSDTSVGHILQQPLIAKARNGRWMVFSGNGLNSTGGVAQLLVIDAETGVPVRVSTRSGTAASPNGLLGLTGISTAGDGVVDVIYAGDQQGQMWKFDLSASDPLAWKVAYGPAAAPRPLFSTASGQPITARPDVTPHPAGGYLVSFGTGSYLSRGDLSSTTTQTLYGIRDSGTTVSANELVSQSVLGTQTGGDGRTYRFSTYAVGRPSTLFSGDNQLTETAFRTGRKGWRLDLPASGERIVTEVLIRAGKVIVSTLIPSSDPCAYGGDGWVMELDAITGNRADSPALDTNGDNRVDAADRLTLSGQLAHVSGVRVGGIPSAPSIVRASDRALDDKIVNTSSGTTVRIRESGITATSGRSSWEQLQ
;
A
#
# COMPACT_ATOMS: atom_id res chain seq x y z
N MET A 1 9.98 -65.04 45.66
CA MET A 1 11.44 -65.14 45.86
C MET A 1 12.15 -64.67 44.60
N LYS A 2 13.08 -63.72 44.77
CA LYS A 2 14.35 -63.50 44.06
C LYS A 2 14.45 -63.69 42.52
N THR A 3 14.79 -62.55 41.89
CA THR A 3 15.92 -62.28 40.96
C THR A 3 15.92 -62.78 39.50
N ASN A 4 15.89 -61.79 38.59
CA ASN A 4 16.55 -61.62 37.27
C ASN A 4 17.74 -62.56 36.92
N PRO A 5 18.14 -62.78 35.63
CA PRO A 5 18.41 -61.69 34.65
C PRO A 5 18.42 -61.96 33.10
N ARG A 6 18.67 -60.86 32.34
CA ARG A 6 19.17 -60.65 30.92
C ARG A 6 18.22 -61.04 29.76
N ILE A 7 17.59 -60.12 29.00
CA ILE A 7 18.01 -58.97 28.14
C ILE A 7 18.91 -59.36 26.95
N GLY A 8 18.28 -59.36 25.76
CA GLY A 8 18.87 -59.16 24.43
C GLY A 8 17.80 -58.61 23.49
N LEU A 9 17.97 -57.37 22.99
CA LEU A 9 17.01 -56.69 22.11
C LEU A 9 17.78 -55.80 21.11
N SER A 10 17.52 -56.01 19.82
CA SER A 10 17.66 -55.06 18.72
C SER A 10 17.10 -55.69 17.43
N PRO A 11 16.71 -54.93 16.38
CA PRO A 11 15.88 -53.72 16.40
C PRO A 11 14.71 -53.79 15.37
N LEU A 12 13.61 -53.08 15.61
CA LEU A 12 12.58 -52.77 14.59
C LEU A 12 12.51 -51.24 14.41
N PRO A 13 12.44 -50.70 13.18
CA PRO A 13 12.42 -49.27 12.94
C PRO A 13 11.02 -48.70 13.21
N ALA A 14 10.94 -47.73 14.14
CA ALA A 14 9.73 -46.97 14.41
C ALA A 14 9.54 -45.88 13.33
N LEU A 15 8.47 -46.01 12.55
CA LEU A 15 8.02 -45.00 11.60
C LEU A 15 7.29 -43.90 12.39
N LEU A 16 7.98 -42.78 12.69
CA LEU A 16 7.36 -41.58 13.25
C LEU A 16 6.52 -40.89 12.16
N ALA A 17 5.20 -41.03 12.20
CA ALA A 17 4.29 -40.22 11.41
C ALA A 17 4.14 -38.83 12.06
N LEU A 18 4.93 -37.86 11.58
CA LEU A 18 4.71 -36.43 11.84
C LEU A 18 3.46 -35.97 11.08
N VAL A 19 2.31 -35.97 11.76
CA VAL A 19 1.08 -35.36 11.24
C VAL A 19 1.15 -33.85 11.53
N ALA A 20 1.66 -33.08 10.56
CA ALA A 20 1.48 -31.64 10.52
C ALA A 20 -0.01 -31.34 10.23
N GLY A 21 -0.69 -30.65 11.15
CA GLY A 21 -2.07 -30.20 10.93
C GLY A 21 -2.15 -29.15 9.81
N PRO A 22 -3.30 -29.05 9.09
CA PRO A 22 -3.47 -28.11 7.99
C PRO A 22 -3.46 -26.66 8.48
N ALA A 23 -2.77 -25.80 7.73
CA ALA A 23 -2.90 -24.35 7.84
C ALA A 23 -4.25 -23.91 7.29
N LEU A 24 -4.94 -23.04 8.01
CA LEU A 24 -6.10 -22.30 7.49
C LEU A 24 -5.66 -21.52 6.26
N ALA A 25 -6.44 -21.56 5.17
CA ALA A 25 -6.33 -20.55 4.13
C ALA A 25 -6.65 -19.20 4.79
N GLN A 26 -5.70 -18.27 4.84
CA GLN A 26 -6.01 -16.91 5.29
C GLN A 26 -7.00 -16.29 4.30
N THR A 27 -8.11 -15.78 4.83
CA THR A 27 -9.01 -14.90 4.08
C THR A 27 -8.30 -13.59 3.78
N VAL A 28 -8.55 -13.06 2.60
CA VAL A 28 -7.88 -11.87 2.08
C VAL A 28 -8.77 -10.66 2.37
N SER A 29 -8.24 -9.74 3.18
CA SER A 29 -8.97 -8.57 3.67
C SER A 29 -9.18 -7.51 2.59
N LEU A 30 -10.29 -6.78 2.76
CA LEU A 30 -10.61 -5.50 2.12
C LEU A 30 -9.55 -4.42 2.31
N ALA A 31 -9.54 -3.52 1.32
CA ALA A 31 -9.23 -2.10 1.40
C ALA A 31 -9.39 -1.47 2.80
N GLN A 32 -8.29 -1.16 3.47
CA GLN A 32 -8.29 -0.20 4.59
C GLN A 32 -8.21 1.24 4.10
N SER A 33 -7.93 1.43 2.81
CA SER A 33 -7.85 2.72 2.20
C SER A 33 -9.23 3.16 1.70
N PRO A 34 -9.59 4.43 1.93
CA PRO A 34 -10.84 4.95 1.39
C PRO A 34 -10.82 4.90 -0.14
N LEU A 35 -12.00 4.91 -0.79
CA LEU A 35 -12.10 5.08 -2.26
C LEU A 35 -11.80 6.52 -2.72
N TYR A 36 -11.10 7.28 -1.89
CA TYR A 36 -10.54 8.57 -2.21
C TYR A 36 -9.15 8.60 -1.57
N LEU A 37 -8.14 8.99 -2.33
CA LEU A 37 -6.81 9.24 -1.79
C LEU A 37 -6.68 10.76 -1.63
N GLU A 38 -6.28 11.20 -0.45
CA GLU A 38 -5.78 12.56 -0.29
C GLU A 38 -4.38 12.62 -0.90
N ALA A 39 -4.10 13.68 -1.67
CA ALA A 39 -2.76 13.90 -2.18
C ALA A 39 -1.83 14.08 -0.98
N GLY A 40 -0.80 13.23 -0.86
CA GLY A 40 0.20 13.36 0.19
C GLY A 40 0.83 14.75 0.20
N VAL A 41 1.28 15.19 1.39
CA VAL A 41 1.94 16.50 1.52
C VAL A 41 3.27 16.47 0.76
N LYS A 42 3.37 17.22 -0.35
CA LYS A 42 4.58 17.27 -1.18
C LYS A 42 5.78 17.78 -0.37
N PRO A 43 6.95 17.13 -0.46
CA PRO A 43 8.13 17.58 0.23
C PRO A 43 8.68 18.86 -0.42
N ASN A 44 9.34 19.66 0.40
CA ASN A 44 10.07 20.85 -0.02
C ASN A 44 11.52 20.49 -0.35
N VAL A 45 12.02 20.85 -1.53
CA VAL A 45 13.41 20.66 -1.93
C VAL A 45 14.00 22.00 -2.34
N LEU A 46 14.91 22.51 -1.52
CA LEU A 46 15.71 23.68 -1.85
C LEU A 46 17.04 23.23 -2.44
N VAL A 47 17.26 23.53 -3.72
CA VAL A 47 18.57 23.33 -4.35
C VAL A 47 19.48 24.49 -3.96
N VAL A 48 20.65 24.18 -3.39
CA VAL A 48 21.73 25.14 -3.19
C VAL A 48 22.79 24.85 -4.24
N TYR A 49 22.78 25.67 -5.28
CA TYR A 49 23.64 25.55 -6.44
C TYR A 49 24.90 26.40 -6.24
N ASP A 50 26.06 25.75 -6.24
CA ASP A 50 27.35 26.40 -6.27
C ASP A 50 27.52 27.18 -7.58
N ASN A 51 27.64 28.50 -7.46
CA ASN A 51 27.92 29.41 -8.56
C ASN A 51 29.27 30.12 -8.34
N SER A 52 30.24 29.42 -7.76
CA SER A 52 31.63 29.86 -7.66
C SER A 52 32.36 29.72 -9.01
N PRO A 53 33.48 30.43 -9.21
CA PRO A 53 34.16 30.47 -10.50
C PRO A 53 34.74 29.10 -10.91
N SER A 54 35.02 28.20 -9.96
CA SER A 54 35.50 26.85 -10.28
C SER A 54 34.49 26.04 -11.09
N MET A 55 33.21 26.38 -11.00
CA MET A 55 32.16 25.74 -11.79
C MET A 55 32.28 26.01 -13.30
N GLU A 56 33.16 26.92 -13.74
CA GLU A 56 33.44 27.18 -15.16
C GLU A 56 34.47 26.21 -15.77
N PHE A 57 35.16 25.40 -14.96
CA PHE A 57 36.11 24.39 -15.46
C PHE A 57 35.40 23.19 -16.10
N MET A 58 36.08 22.46 -17.00
CA MET A 58 35.54 21.28 -17.70
C MET A 58 35.48 20.00 -16.84
N LEU A 59 34.61 19.05 -17.22
CA LEU A 59 34.57 17.66 -16.74
C LEU A 59 34.67 16.63 -17.89
N PRO A 60 35.45 15.53 -17.74
CA PRO A 60 36.45 15.27 -16.71
C PRO A 60 37.74 16.10 -16.93
N GLY A 61 38.50 16.37 -15.86
CA GLY A 61 39.59 17.36 -15.84
C GLY A 61 40.69 17.13 -16.88
N GLY A 62 41.26 18.23 -17.40
CA GLY A 62 42.43 18.17 -18.29
C GLY A 62 42.53 19.24 -19.39
N GLN A 63 41.57 20.14 -19.54
CA GLN A 63 41.64 21.24 -20.51
C GLN A 63 41.25 22.53 -19.80
N GLY A 64 42.01 23.60 -20.03
CA GLY A 64 41.77 24.92 -19.44
C GLY A 64 40.37 25.47 -19.72
N THR A 65 40.08 26.62 -19.13
CA THR A 65 38.80 27.32 -19.25
C THR A 65 38.41 27.53 -20.72
N VAL A 66 37.17 27.16 -21.07
CA VAL A 66 36.54 27.31 -22.39
C VAL A 66 35.36 28.29 -22.29
N LEU A 67 34.86 28.77 -23.43
CA LEU A 67 33.68 29.65 -23.55
C LEU A 67 32.60 29.30 -22.50
N LEU A 68 32.03 30.28 -21.80
CA LEU A 68 31.07 30.07 -20.71
C LEU A 68 29.88 29.18 -21.11
N ALA A 69 29.48 29.24 -22.38
CA ALA A 69 28.39 28.44 -22.95
C ALA A 69 28.78 26.99 -23.29
N HIS A 70 30.02 26.55 -23.04
CA HIS A 70 30.46 25.22 -23.38
C HIS A 70 29.68 24.17 -22.55
N PRO A 71 29.05 23.16 -23.17
CA PRO A 71 28.14 22.26 -22.48
C PRO A 71 28.83 21.38 -21.42
N ASN A 72 30.16 21.24 -21.48
CA ASN A 72 30.92 20.38 -20.57
C ASN A 72 31.59 21.13 -19.40
N THR A 73 31.28 22.40 -19.16
CA THR A 73 31.67 23.03 -17.89
C THR A 73 30.90 22.37 -16.75
N ARG A 74 31.51 22.28 -15.56
CA ARG A 74 30.90 21.73 -14.34
C ARG A 74 29.53 22.35 -14.09
N GLY A 75 29.45 23.66 -14.23
CA GLY A 75 28.24 24.47 -14.10
C GLY A 75 27.18 24.15 -15.14
N ASN A 76 27.52 24.03 -16.42
CA ASN A 76 26.51 23.70 -17.44
C ASN A 76 26.05 22.24 -17.35
N ILE A 77 26.92 21.33 -16.95
CA ILE A 77 26.58 19.93 -16.64
C ILE A 77 25.60 19.89 -15.46
N ALA A 78 25.91 20.58 -14.35
CA ALA A 78 25.05 20.64 -13.18
C ALA A 78 23.70 21.31 -13.47
N ARG A 79 23.68 22.41 -14.22
CA ARG A 79 22.44 23.06 -14.69
C ARG A 79 21.59 22.14 -15.55
N ALA A 80 22.17 21.46 -16.54
CA ALA A 80 21.46 20.52 -17.38
C ALA A 80 20.85 19.38 -16.56
N ALA A 81 21.65 18.79 -15.68
CA ALA A 81 21.19 17.74 -14.77
C ALA A 81 20.03 18.23 -13.90
N LEU A 82 20.15 19.40 -13.27
CA LEU A 82 19.10 20.02 -12.45
C LEU A 82 17.80 20.28 -13.25
N ARG A 83 17.89 20.76 -14.50
CA ARG A 83 16.71 20.93 -15.37
C ARG A 83 16.02 19.60 -15.65
N ASP A 84 16.78 18.54 -15.91
CA ASP A 84 16.25 17.21 -16.20
C ASP A 84 15.50 16.63 -14.98
N ILE A 85 16.07 16.70 -13.77
CA ILE A 85 15.41 16.22 -12.54
C ILE A 85 14.20 17.09 -12.16
N ILE A 86 14.32 18.42 -12.20
CA ILE A 86 13.18 19.31 -11.91
C ILE A 86 12.04 19.03 -12.90
N GLY A 87 12.35 18.88 -14.19
CA GLY A 87 11.37 18.53 -15.22
C GLY A 87 10.75 17.15 -14.99
N THR A 88 11.55 16.16 -14.62
CA THR A 88 11.11 14.78 -14.39
C THR A 88 10.18 14.65 -13.18
N TYR A 89 10.49 15.37 -12.08
CA TYR A 89 9.83 15.23 -10.78
C TYR A 89 9.04 16.47 -10.34
N ARG A 90 8.72 17.39 -11.26
CA ARG A 90 7.99 18.64 -10.97
C ARG A 90 6.66 18.44 -10.24
N SER A 91 5.92 17.37 -10.55
CA SER A 91 4.63 17.11 -9.91
C SER A 91 4.75 16.54 -8.51
N GLN A 92 5.92 16.00 -8.16
CA GLN A 92 6.14 15.22 -6.95
C GLN A 92 6.73 16.06 -5.81
N PHE A 93 7.54 17.07 -6.15
CA PHE A 93 8.23 17.91 -5.18
C PHE A 93 7.92 19.38 -5.38
N ARG A 94 8.04 20.15 -4.30
CA ARG A 94 8.04 21.62 -4.35
C ARG A 94 9.50 22.04 -4.47
N TRP A 95 9.85 22.68 -5.58
CA TRP A 95 11.24 23.02 -5.90
C TRP A 95 11.53 24.49 -5.63
N GLY A 96 12.69 24.77 -5.06
CA GLY A 96 13.26 26.10 -4.94
C GLY A 96 14.75 26.10 -5.30
N LEU A 97 15.31 27.29 -5.49
CA LEU A 97 16.68 27.46 -5.92
C LEU A 97 17.35 28.61 -5.16
N ALA A 98 18.48 28.31 -4.54
CA ALA A 98 19.38 29.25 -3.93
C ALA A 98 20.79 29.10 -4.53
N THR A 99 21.56 30.18 -4.48
CA THR A 99 22.95 30.24 -4.93
C THR A 99 23.79 30.92 -3.87
N PHE A 100 25.08 31.13 -4.10
CA PHE A 100 25.86 32.06 -3.31
C PHE A 100 25.46 33.51 -3.64
N GLU A 101 25.53 34.40 -2.66
CA GLU A 101 25.20 35.81 -2.83
C GLU A 101 26.32 36.54 -3.59
N ASN A 102 25.95 37.19 -4.70
CA ASN A 102 26.85 38.02 -5.49
C ASN A 102 26.46 39.50 -5.31
N GLN A 103 27.43 40.36 -5.00
CA GLN A 103 27.25 41.81 -4.91
C GLN A 103 27.98 42.51 -6.06
N GLY A 104 27.21 42.81 -7.11
CA GLY A 104 27.68 43.51 -8.30
C GLY A 104 28.60 42.66 -9.15
N LEU A 105 28.02 41.96 -10.14
CA LEU A 105 28.81 41.31 -11.19
C LEU A 105 29.37 42.38 -12.12
N TYR A 106 30.68 42.37 -12.34
CA TYR A 106 31.32 43.20 -13.36
C TYR A 106 31.90 42.32 -14.46
N GLY A 107 32.04 42.93 -15.63
CA GLY A 107 32.22 42.27 -16.92
C GLY A 107 33.43 41.33 -17.04
N PRO A 108 33.64 40.76 -18.24
CA PRO A 108 34.81 39.94 -18.51
C PRO A 108 36.09 40.62 -18.04
N THR A 109 36.82 39.97 -17.12
CA THR A 109 38.21 40.34 -16.89
C THR A 109 39.07 39.54 -17.86
N TYR A 110 39.66 40.22 -18.85
CA TYR A 110 40.69 39.65 -19.70
C TYR A 110 42.03 39.80 -18.99
N ASP A 111 42.63 38.69 -18.57
CA ASP A 111 44.05 38.69 -18.21
C ASP A 111 44.87 38.64 -19.52
N SER A 112 45.66 39.68 -19.78
CA SER A 112 46.49 39.78 -20.98
C SER A 112 47.65 38.77 -21.03
N ARG A 113 47.82 37.95 -19.98
CA ARG A 113 48.84 36.88 -19.91
C ARG A 113 48.26 35.47 -19.99
N SER A 114 46.94 35.31 -20.05
CA SER A 114 46.31 34.00 -20.11
C SER A 114 45.16 34.00 -21.12
N SER A 115 45.12 32.97 -21.97
CA SER A 115 44.04 32.75 -22.94
C SER A 115 42.75 32.24 -22.27
N LEU A 116 42.46 32.68 -21.05
CA LEU A 116 41.30 32.25 -20.27
C LEU A 116 40.09 33.15 -20.65
N PRO A 117 38.91 32.58 -20.94
CA PRO A 117 37.71 33.31 -21.32
C PRO A 117 37.12 34.17 -20.20
N VAL A 118 36.17 35.00 -20.63
CA VAL A 118 35.29 35.90 -19.87
C VAL A 118 34.83 35.28 -18.54
N MET A 119 35.40 35.69 -17.41
CA MET A 119 34.87 35.37 -16.08
C MET A 119 34.11 36.59 -15.52
N TYR A 120 32.93 36.33 -14.94
CA TYR A 120 32.20 37.34 -14.17
C TYR A 120 32.56 37.22 -12.71
N TYR A 121 33.01 38.31 -12.09
CA TYR A 121 33.29 38.32 -10.66
C TYR A 121 32.35 39.27 -9.93
N SER A 122 31.95 38.84 -8.74
CA SER A 122 31.41 39.72 -7.72
C SER A 122 32.52 40.65 -7.19
N ARG A 123 32.20 41.89 -6.81
CA ARG A 123 33.18 42.82 -6.20
C ARG A 123 33.47 42.51 -4.73
N SER A 124 32.50 41.90 -4.06
CA SER A 124 32.57 41.46 -2.66
C SER A 124 31.68 40.25 -2.48
N THR A 125 31.89 39.49 -1.40
CA THR A 125 30.97 38.43 -0.99
C THR A 125 30.43 38.78 0.39
N ALA A 126 29.11 38.61 0.58
CA ALA A 126 28.49 38.71 1.89
C ALA A 126 28.83 37.47 2.77
N GLY A 127 29.43 36.44 2.17
CA GLY A 127 29.64 35.15 2.81
C GLY A 127 28.33 34.47 3.18
N MET A 128 27.25 34.75 2.46
CA MET A 128 25.90 34.20 2.64
C MET A 128 25.37 33.62 1.33
N GLY A 129 24.31 32.82 1.39
CA GLY A 129 23.55 32.40 0.21
C GLY A 129 22.46 33.41 -0.17
N LEU A 130 22.01 33.35 -1.43
CA LEU A 130 20.90 34.13 -1.98
C LEU A 130 19.80 33.21 -2.51
N LEU A 131 18.59 33.36 -2.00
CA LEU A 131 17.42 32.67 -2.52
C LEU A 131 17.01 33.28 -3.87
N ARG A 132 17.17 32.53 -4.97
CA ARG A 132 16.80 32.96 -6.32
C ARG A 132 15.33 32.72 -6.60
N ARG A 133 14.80 31.59 -6.14
CA ARG A 133 13.38 31.22 -6.20
C ARG A 133 12.98 30.48 -4.94
N ALA A 134 11.87 30.92 -4.34
CA ALA A 134 11.25 30.23 -3.23
C ALA A 134 10.77 28.84 -3.64
N VAL A 135 10.76 27.93 -2.67
CA VAL A 135 10.10 26.64 -2.79
C VAL A 135 8.58 26.86 -2.79
N GLN A 136 7.91 26.41 -3.85
CA GLN A 136 6.46 26.54 -4.00
C GLN A 136 5.89 25.40 -4.87
N ASP A 137 4.57 25.32 -4.93
CA ASP A 137 3.88 24.34 -5.76
C ASP A 137 4.15 24.56 -7.26
N ASP A 138 4.15 23.44 -7.99
CA ASP A 138 4.40 23.45 -9.42
C ASP A 138 3.33 24.24 -10.17
N SER A 139 3.80 25.10 -11.08
CA SER A 139 3.00 25.83 -12.06
C SER A 139 3.85 26.08 -13.29
N ALA A 140 3.22 26.31 -14.45
CA ALA A 140 3.95 26.64 -15.68
C ALA A 140 4.88 27.85 -15.49
N ALA A 141 4.41 28.88 -14.76
CA ALA A 141 5.21 30.08 -14.46
C ALA A 141 6.42 29.75 -13.56
N HIS A 142 6.21 28.99 -12.48
CA HIS A 142 7.30 28.62 -11.57
C HIS A 142 8.35 27.77 -12.26
N GLN A 143 7.92 26.75 -13.01
CA GLN A 143 8.81 25.88 -13.76
C GLN A 143 9.61 26.69 -14.78
N SER A 144 8.96 27.55 -15.57
CA SER A 144 9.64 28.40 -16.54
C SER A 144 10.68 29.29 -15.87
N ALA A 145 10.40 29.82 -14.67
CA ALA A 145 11.33 30.66 -13.94
C ALA A 145 12.56 29.88 -13.43
N LEU A 146 12.37 28.67 -12.90
CA LEU A 146 13.47 27.78 -12.48
C LEU A 146 14.34 27.36 -13.67
N LEU A 147 13.71 26.92 -14.76
CA LEU A 147 14.43 26.49 -15.96
C LEU A 147 15.18 27.66 -16.62
N SER A 148 14.64 28.87 -16.56
CA SER A 148 15.30 30.08 -17.03
C SER A 148 16.54 30.43 -16.20
N LEU A 149 16.49 30.29 -14.87
CA LEU A 149 17.66 30.52 -14.01
C LEU A 149 18.74 29.47 -14.21
N LEU A 150 18.33 28.25 -14.52
CA LEU A 150 19.20 27.10 -14.79
C LEU A 150 19.52 26.94 -16.27
N ALA A 151 19.23 27.91 -17.15
CA ALA A 151 19.59 27.79 -18.56
C ALA A 151 21.12 27.77 -18.74
N THR A 152 21.60 27.28 -19.89
CA THR A 152 23.04 27.28 -20.19
C THR A 152 23.61 28.69 -20.03
N GLU A 153 24.72 28.80 -19.31
CA GLU A 153 25.36 30.08 -19.00
C GLU A 153 25.83 30.80 -20.27
N THR A 154 25.52 32.08 -20.40
CA THR A 154 25.94 32.92 -21.53
C THR A 154 26.85 34.06 -21.09
N GLU A 155 27.58 34.61 -22.06
CA GLU A 155 28.45 35.80 -21.90
C GLU A 155 27.67 37.13 -21.89
N ASN A 156 26.38 37.10 -21.56
CA ASN A 156 25.56 38.30 -21.45
C ASN A 156 25.04 38.47 -20.01
N LEU A 157 25.43 39.53 -19.31
CA LEU A 157 24.94 39.81 -17.95
C LEU A 157 23.43 40.11 -17.87
N ASN A 158 22.80 40.43 -19.00
CA ASN A 158 21.39 40.78 -19.07
C ASN A 158 20.47 39.57 -19.26
N THR A 159 21.02 38.38 -19.48
CA THR A 159 20.22 37.17 -19.57
C THR A 159 19.93 36.62 -18.16
N PRO A 160 18.77 35.97 -17.97
CA PRO A 160 18.26 35.65 -16.64
C PRO A 160 18.99 34.50 -15.94
N GLU A 161 19.80 33.69 -16.62
CA GLU A 161 20.45 32.55 -16.01
C GLU A 161 21.51 32.94 -14.98
N ILE A 162 21.68 32.08 -13.98
CA ILE A 162 22.66 32.28 -12.92
C ILE A 162 24.07 32.32 -13.51
N LYS A 163 24.87 33.29 -13.08
CA LYS A 163 26.29 33.39 -13.42
C LYS A 163 27.16 32.77 -12.34
N ASN A 164 28.20 32.02 -12.74
CA ASN A 164 29.19 31.39 -11.85
C ASN A 164 30.22 32.41 -11.33
N GLY A 165 29.74 33.51 -10.75
CA GLY A 165 30.56 34.66 -10.39
C GLY A 165 30.68 35.00 -8.90
N SER A 166 30.48 34.04 -7.99
CA SER A 166 30.74 34.26 -6.56
C SER A 166 32.25 34.50 -6.29
N ILE A 167 32.59 35.17 -5.19
CA ILE A 167 33.98 35.16 -4.69
C ILE A 167 34.11 33.94 -3.79
N GLY A 168 34.86 32.94 -4.23
CA GLY A 168 35.06 31.68 -3.52
C GLY A 168 33.77 30.90 -3.26
N THR A 169 33.83 30.01 -2.26
CA THR A 169 32.83 28.98 -1.96
C THR A 169 32.30 29.17 -0.52
N PRO A 170 31.34 30.08 -0.27
CA PRO A 170 30.78 30.37 1.05
C PRO A 170 29.75 29.32 1.52
N LEU A 171 30.13 28.04 1.55
CA LEU A 171 29.23 26.95 1.93
C LEU A 171 28.57 27.13 3.32
N PRO A 172 29.27 27.55 4.40
CA PRO A 172 28.62 27.78 5.69
C PRO A 172 27.54 28.86 5.58
N GLY A 173 27.83 29.96 4.88
CA GLY A 173 26.88 31.03 4.61
C GLY A 173 25.64 30.59 3.84
N ALA A 174 25.83 29.78 2.81
CA ALA A 174 24.74 29.25 2.00
C ALA A 174 23.81 28.35 2.84
N MET A 175 24.39 27.49 3.67
CA MET A 175 23.62 26.64 4.60
C MET A 175 22.92 27.46 5.69
N ARG A 176 23.54 28.56 6.16
CA ARG A 176 22.91 29.53 7.07
C ARG A 176 21.67 30.18 6.44
N THR A 177 21.75 30.60 5.18
CA THR A 177 20.60 31.15 4.46
C THR A 177 19.48 30.11 4.35
N ALA A 178 19.81 28.86 4.02
CA ALA A 178 18.83 27.77 3.97
C ALA A 178 18.15 27.56 5.34
N PHE A 179 18.92 27.57 6.43
CA PHE A 179 18.38 27.50 7.79
C PHE A 179 17.43 28.66 8.07
N GLN A 180 17.82 29.90 7.78
CA GLN A 180 16.99 31.08 8.01
C GLN A 180 15.70 31.03 7.20
N TYR A 181 15.77 30.56 5.95
CA TYR A 181 14.62 30.41 5.08
C TYR A 181 13.60 29.42 5.67
N TYR A 182 14.02 28.21 6.02
CA TYR A 182 13.12 27.21 6.61
C TYR A 182 12.64 27.62 8.02
N ALA A 183 13.49 28.28 8.82
CA ALA A 183 13.17 28.76 10.17
C ALA A 183 12.16 29.92 10.19
N ASN A 184 11.76 30.45 9.02
CA ASN A 184 10.94 31.65 8.88
C ASN A 184 11.61 32.91 9.47
N THR A 185 12.94 33.03 9.33
CA THR A 185 13.73 34.15 9.83
C THR A 185 14.52 34.88 8.75
N LEU A 186 14.47 34.41 7.50
CA LEU A 186 15.05 35.11 6.35
C LEU A 186 14.18 36.32 5.98
N SER A 187 14.77 37.52 5.99
CA SER A 187 14.04 38.76 5.69
C SER A 187 13.39 38.74 4.30
N GLY A 188 12.16 39.25 4.20
CA GLY A 188 11.43 39.38 2.93
C GLY A 188 10.92 38.07 2.32
N THR A 189 11.11 36.92 2.97
CA THR A 189 10.63 35.61 2.48
C THR A 189 10.03 34.78 3.61
N SER A 190 8.87 34.16 3.37
CA SER A 190 8.28 33.21 4.31
C SER A 190 8.87 31.81 4.18
N SER A 191 8.90 31.05 5.27
CA SER A 191 9.22 29.62 5.22
C SER A 191 8.34 28.88 4.21
N PRO A 192 8.88 27.88 3.49
CA PRO A 192 8.11 27.08 2.56
C PRO A 192 7.21 26.04 3.23
N ILE A 193 7.27 25.90 4.56
CA ILE A 193 6.45 24.96 5.33
C ILE A 193 5.00 25.48 5.37
N THR A 194 4.02 24.61 5.10
CA THR A 194 2.62 24.98 4.80
C THR A 194 1.59 24.59 5.88
N ASN A 195 1.95 24.64 7.17
CA ASN A 195 1.13 24.19 8.31
C ASN A 195 0.90 22.67 8.33
N ARG A 196 1.96 21.90 8.12
CA ARG A 196 1.93 20.44 8.10
C ARG A 196 3.17 19.90 8.81
N THR A 197 3.02 19.44 10.05
CA THR A 197 4.12 18.87 10.84
C THR A 197 4.77 17.64 10.20
N CYS A 198 4.03 16.96 9.30
CA CYS A 198 4.52 15.83 8.53
C CYS A 198 5.24 16.21 7.21
N GLN A 199 5.25 17.49 6.79
CA GLN A 199 5.91 17.91 5.54
C GLN A 199 7.41 17.69 5.64
N ARG A 200 7.96 16.85 4.76
CA ARG A 200 9.40 16.62 4.67
C ARG A 200 10.08 17.80 3.97
N ASN A 201 11.25 18.17 4.47
CA ASN A 201 12.02 19.31 3.98
C ASN A 201 13.45 18.89 3.69
N TYR A 202 13.99 19.31 2.55
CA TYR A 202 15.30 18.90 2.07
C TYR A 202 16.11 20.08 1.54
N VAL A 203 17.41 19.99 1.72
CA VAL A 203 18.42 20.78 1.02
C VAL A 203 19.20 19.85 0.09
N LEU A 204 19.34 20.23 -1.18
CA LEU A 204 20.20 19.57 -2.14
C LEU A 204 21.39 20.47 -2.43
N LEU A 205 22.52 20.19 -1.79
CA LEU A 205 23.77 20.93 -1.99
C LEU A 205 24.56 20.31 -3.15
N ALA A 206 24.78 21.07 -4.21
CA ALA A 206 25.64 20.68 -5.33
C ALA A 206 26.81 21.65 -5.43
N THR A 207 28.05 21.15 -5.25
CA THR A 207 29.27 21.95 -5.09
C THR A 207 30.47 21.28 -5.74
N ASP A 208 31.38 22.07 -6.32
CA ASP A 208 32.64 21.56 -6.87
C ASP A 208 33.88 21.95 -6.04
N GLY A 209 33.68 22.75 -4.99
CA GLY A 209 34.76 23.23 -4.12
C GLY A 209 34.56 22.92 -2.64
N ASP A 210 35.68 22.89 -1.92
CA ASP A 210 35.73 22.96 -0.46
C ASP A 210 35.43 24.40 0.03
N PRO A 211 34.96 24.59 1.27
CA PRO A 211 34.61 25.91 1.80
C PRO A 211 35.84 26.83 1.89
N THR A 212 35.78 27.99 1.24
CA THR A 212 36.89 28.98 1.22
C THR A 212 36.53 30.33 1.83
N ILE A 213 35.24 30.59 2.07
CA ILE A 213 34.75 31.86 2.60
C ILE A 213 33.89 31.65 3.85
N ARG A 214 34.15 32.43 4.90
CA ARG A 214 33.43 32.46 6.18
C ARG A 214 32.07 33.13 6.04
N ILE A 215 31.19 32.86 7.01
CA ILE A 215 30.01 33.69 7.24
C ILE A 215 30.45 35.14 7.47
N GLY A 216 29.90 36.08 6.71
CA GLY A 216 30.29 37.50 6.74
C GLY A 216 31.37 37.90 5.73
N GLY A 217 31.86 36.96 4.90
CA GLY A 217 32.57 37.28 3.65
C GLY A 217 34.09 37.26 3.70
N ALA A 218 34.70 37.03 4.87
CA ALA A 218 36.15 36.89 4.99
C ALA A 218 36.65 35.52 4.48
N ALA A 219 37.84 35.46 3.90
CA ALA A 219 38.46 34.20 3.50
C ALA A 219 38.93 33.37 4.73
N TYR A 220 38.87 32.05 4.61
CA TYR A 220 39.55 31.16 5.56
C TYR A 220 41.06 31.19 5.33
N SER A 221 41.86 30.94 6.38
CA SER A 221 43.30 30.73 6.22
C SER A 221 43.59 29.33 5.67
N ASP A 222 44.81 29.11 5.15
CA ASP A 222 45.23 27.79 4.66
C ASP A 222 45.13 26.70 5.73
N GLN A 223 45.41 27.05 6.99
CA GLN A 223 45.25 26.14 8.12
C GLN A 223 43.78 25.79 8.38
N ASP A 224 42.87 26.74 8.21
CA ASP A 224 41.44 26.53 8.45
C ASP A 224 40.79 25.62 7.39
N ILE A 225 41.27 25.64 6.14
CA ILE A 225 40.72 24.82 5.05
C ILE A 225 41.33 23.41 4.97
N THR A 226 42.40 23.15 5.72
CA THR A 226 43.13 21.88 5.63
C THR A 226 42.42 20.76 6.39
N ASN A 227 42.05 19.70 5.69
CA ASN A 227 41.55 18.45 6.24
C ASN A 227 42.67 17.39 6.20
N GLN A 228 42.94 16.72 7.32
CA GLN A 228 44.07 15.78 7.44
C GLN A 228 43.70 14.49 8.13
N GLN A 229 44.41 13.40 7.84
CA GLN A 229 44.28 12.15 8.59
C GLN A 229 45.25 12.10 9.76
N VAL A 230 44.74 11.81 10.94
CA VAL A 230 45.52 11.54 12.15
C VAL A 230 45.11 10.16 12.67
N ASN A 231 46.06 9.24 12.76
CA ASN A 231 45.84 7.85 13.21
C ASN A 231 44.68 7.13 12.50
N GLY A 232 44.57 7.31 11.17
CA GLY A 232 43.52 6.70 10.35
C GLY A 232 42.12 7.33 10.49
N SER A 233 41.99 8.40 11.27
CA SER A 233 40.74 9.19 11.39
C SER A 233 40.91 10.57 10.77
N TRP A 234 39.87 11.05 10.08
CA TRP A 234 39.87 12.40 9.53
C TRP A 234 39.68 13.46 10.62
N VAL A 235 40.59 14.43 10.66
CA VAL A 235 40.49 15.67 11.43
C VAL A 235 40.21 16.79 10.44
N PHE A 236 39.04 17.40 10.57
CA PHE A 236 38.55 18.42 9.64
C PHE A 236 39.00 19.81 10.08
N GLY A 237 39.42 20.65 9.13
CA GLY A 237 39.73 22.05 9.35
C GLY A 237 38.49 22.87 9.74
N GLN A 238 38.70 24.07 10.28
CA GLN A 238 37.61 24.94 10.74
C GLN A 238 36.58 25.23 9.64
N ALA A 239 37.02 25.38 8.39
CA ALA A 239 36.12 25.68 7.28
C ALA A 239 35.07 24.58 7.07
N ALA A 240 35.47 23.30 7.12
CA ALA A 240 34.54 22.16 7.02
C ALA A 240 33.65 22.03 8.26
N GLN A 241 34.20 22.28 9.46
CA GLN A 241 33.43 22.24 10.71
C GLN A 241 32.32 23.30 10.76
N ASP A 242 32.56 24.49 10.21
CA ASP A 242 31.55 25.54 10.11
C ASP A 242 30.38 25.07 9.21
N VAL A 243 30.66 24.40 8.09
CA VAL A 243 29.60 23.80 7.25
C VAL A 243 28.81 22.74 8.01
N PHE A 244 29.49 21.83 8.73
CA PHE A 244 28.82 20.78 9.52
C PHE A 244 27.88 21.39 10.56
N THR A 245 28.30 22.49 11.19
CA THR A 245 27.49 23.19 12.19
C THR A 245 26.20 23.72 11.59
N GLU A 246 26.26 24.37 10.42
CA GLU A 246 25.06 24.90 9.77
C GLU A 246 24.13 23.79 9.26
N ILE A 247 24.69 22.71 8.70
CA ILE A 247 23.91 21.53 8.32
C ILE A 247 23.27 20.87 9.56
N GLY A 248 23.97 20.81 10.69
CA GLY A 248 23.43 20.29 11.94
C GLY A 248 22.23 21.09 12.46
N ARG A 249 22.24 22.42 12.30
CA ARG A 249 21.11 23.28 12.70
C ARG A 249 19.83 23.00 11.91
N LEU A 250 19.95 22.59 10.65
CA LEU A 250 18.81 22.20 9.81
C LEU A 250 18.08 20.95 10.35
N ARG A 251 18.78 20.05 11.05
CA ARG A 251 18.21 18.82 11.65
C ARG A 251 17.36 19.08 12.89
N THR A 252 17.62 20.18 13.60
CA THR A 252 16.93 20.56 14.84
C THR A 252 16.24 21.92 14.68
N LEU A 253 15.75 22.19 13.48
CA LEU A 253 15.17 23.48 13.11
C LEU A 253 13.92 23.76 13.94
N THR A 254 13.85 24.95 14.55
CA THR A 254 12.63 25.43 15.21
C THR A 254 12.06 26.60 14.42
N VAL A 255 10.81 26.49 14.01
CA VAL A 255 10.06 27.59 13.39
C VAL A 255 9.31 28.33 14.47
N SER A 256 9.45 29.65 14.50
CA SER A 256 8.78 30.55 15.44
C SER A 256 8.24 31.79 14.70
N GLY A 257 7.29 32.49 15.31
CA GLY A 257 6.72 33.71 14.73
C GLY A 257 5.67 33.48 13.63
N ASN A 258 5.19 32.24 13.45
CA ASN A 258 4.05 31.93 12.61
C ASN A 258 3.22 30.80 13.25
N ALA A 259 2.09 31.16 13.86
CA ALA A 259 1.24 30.23 14.62
C ALA A 259 0.79 29.01 13.80
N ALA A 260 0.71 29.13 12.48
CA ALA A 260 0.36 28.03 11.60
C ALA A 260 1.50 27.01 11.44
N ILE A 261 2.76 27.34 11.72
CA ILE A 261 3.89 26.41 11.49
C ILE A 261 4.83 26.31 12.68
N ASN A 262 4.49 26.88 13.84
CA ASN A 262 5.32 26.82 15.03
C ASN A 262 5.59 25.35 15.43
N GLY A 263 6.87 24.99 15.56
CA GLY A 263 7.26 23.62 15.89
C GLY A 263 8.71 23.30 15.52
N GLN A 264 9.12 22.07 15.84
CA GLN A 264 10.41 21.52 15.41
C GLN A 264 10.26 20.74 14.10
N TYR A 265 11.21 20.92 13.19
CA TYR A 265 11.25 20.26 11.89
C TYR A 265 12.64 19.69 11.62
N ASP A 266 12.66 18.58 10.90
CA ASP A 266 13.88 17.96 10.39
C ASP A 266 14.07 18.35 8.92
N VAL A 267 15.12 19.12 8.62
CA VAL A 267 15.53 19.43 7.24
C VAL A 267 16.79 18.63 6.91
N GLN A 268 16.66 17.65 6.02
CA GLN A 268 17.76 16.75 5.66
C GLN A 268 18.58 17.31 4.49
N THR A 269 19.88 17.06 4.48
CA THR A 269 20.79 17.62 3.46
C THR A 269 21.43 16.52 2.63
N TYR A 270 21.17 16.52 1.32
CA TYR A 270 21.91 15.72 0.33
C TYR A 270 23.07 16.53 -0.21
N VAL A 271 24.21 15.87 -0.43
CA VAL A 271 25.46 16.51 -0.86
C VAL A 271 25.96 15.84 -2.13
N VAL A 272 26.21 16.65 -3.16
CA VAL A 272 26.77 16.24 -4.45
C VAL A 272 28.09 16.97 -4.67
N GLY A 273 29.18 16.21 -4.71
CA GLY A 273 30.53 16.70 -5.02
C GLY A 273 30.83 16.54 -6.51
N LEU A 274 31.30 17.61 -7.15
CA LEU A 274 31.56 17.69 -8.58
C LEU A 274 33.07 17.84 -8.87
N GLY A 275 33.60 17.16 -9.88
CA GLY A 275 34.95 17.43 -10.38
C GLY A 275 36.06 17.08 -9.39
N GLU A 276 36.91 18.03 -9.03
CA GLU A 276 38.13 17.75 -8.25
C GLU A 276 37.82 17.23 -6.85
N VAL A 277 36.79 17.77 -6.18
CA VAL A 277 36.34 17.26 -4.88
C VAL A 277 35.78 15.84 -4.94
N ALA A 278 35.39 15.36 -6.12
CA ALA A 278 34.94 13.98 -6.35
C ALA A 278 36.09 12.97 -6.42
N THR A 279 37.35 13.43 -6.44
CA THR A 279 38.55 12.58 -6.55
C THR A 279 39.56 12.80 -5.41
N ASN A 280 39.49 13.93 -4.71
CA ASN A 280 40.33 14.23 -3.55
C ASN A 280 39.79 13.53 -2.28
N GLN A 281 40.59 12.67 -1.65
CA GLN A 281 40.19 11.90 -0.47
C GLN A 281 39.77 12.76 0.73
N ALA A 282 40.41 13.92 0.93
CA ALA A 282 40.09 14.83 2.02
C ALA A 282 38.75 15.53 1.81
N SER A 283 38.49 15.98 0.58
CA SER A 283 37.21 16.58 0.19
C SER A 283 36.08 15.55 0.22
N ILE A 284 36.31 14.33 -0.28
CA ILE A 284 35.34 13.21 -0.21
C ILE A 284 34.96 12.93 1.26
N ALA A 285 35.94 12.88 2.16
CA ALA A 285 35.68 12.67 3.58
C ALA A 285 34.84 13.80 4.19
N ALA A 286 35.14 15.06 3.85
CA ALA A 286 34.38 16.21 4.31
C ALA A 286 32.94 16.17 3.78
N MET A 287 32.75 15.93 2.48
CA MET A 287 31.41 15.83 1.86
C MET A 287 30.59 14.67 2.44
N ASN A 288 31.20 13.51 2.65
CA ASN A 288 30.55 12.39 3.34
C ASN A 288 30.12 12.77 4.76
N ARG A 289 30.98 13.49 5.50
CA ARG A 289 30.61 14.00 6.82
C ARG A 289 29.46 15.00 6.76
N MET A 290 29.42 15.89 5.75
CA MET A 290 28.29 16.80 5.53
C MET A 290 26.98 16.01 5.32
N ALA A 291 26.99 14.99 4.47
CA ALA A 291 25.83 14.13 4.23
C ALA A 291 25.40 13.34 5.48
N THR A 292 26.36 12.85 6.27
CA THR A 292 26.08 12.14 7.52
C THR A 292 25.46 13.07 8.57
N VAL A 293 26.00 14.28 8.75
CA VAL A 293 25.43 15.29 9.66
C VAL A 293 24.07 15.78 9.15
N GLY A 294 23.89 15.86 7.83
CA GLY A 294 22.60 16.09 7.17
C GLY A 294 21.65 14.90 7.22
N GLY A 295 22.11 13.75 7.75
CA GLY A 295 21.43 12.46 7.90
C GLY A 295 20.85 11.84 6.63
N THR A 296 21.57 11.99 5.53
CA THR A 296 21.35 11.29 4.25
C THR A 296 22.38 10.17 4.00
N GLY A 297 23.38 10.04 4.89
CA GLY A 297 24.39 8.98 4.84
C GLY A 297 25.69 9.47 4.21
N SER A 298 25.92 9.13 2.95
CA SER A 298 27.14 9.49 2.20
C SER A 298 26.82 10.49 1.09
N ALA A 299 27.83 11.26 0.70
CA ALA A 299 27.71 12.20 -0.41
C ALA A 299 27.87 11.47 -1.75
N TYR A 300 27.27 12.05 -2.79
CA TYR A 300 27.33 11.53 -4.15
C TYR A 300 28.45 12.23 -4.91
N MET A 301 29.37 11.46 -5.50
CA MET A 301 30.53 11.98 -6.21
C MET A 301 30.30 11.82 -7.71
N ALA A 302 30.51 12.91 -8.46
CA ALA A 302 30.33 12.92 -9.90
C ALA A 302 31.53 13.55 -10.61
N THR A 303 32.12 12.79 -11.53
CA THR A 303 33.28 13.19 -12.34
C THR A 303 32.89 13.53 -13.78
N ASP A 304 31.65 13.24 -14.16
CA ASP A 304 31.11 13.49 -15.50
C ASP A 304 29.58 13.71 -15.44
N ARG A 305 28.97 13.99 -16.60
CA ARG A 305 27.52 14.20 -16.71
C ARG A 305 26.70 12.95 -16.36
N ALA A 306 27.17 11.76 -16.71
CA ALA A 306 26.41 10.53 -16.51
C ALA A 306 26.30 10.17 -15.02
N THR A 307 27.43 10.25 -14.31
CA THR A 307 27.52 10.06 -12.85
C THR A 307 26.74 11.13 -12.10
N LEU A 308 26.73 12.38 -12.57
CA LEU A 308 25.91 13.43 -11.96
C LEU A 308 24.40 13.18 -12.14
N ASN A 309 23.97 12.83 -13.34
CA ASN A 309 22.57 12.48 -13.61
C ASN A 309 22.14 11.26 -12.76
N ALA A 310 23.02 10.27 -12.60
CA ALA A 310 22.77 9.11 -11.74
C ALA A 310 22.66 9.51 -10.26
N ALA A 311 23.55 10.36 -9.75
CA ALA A 311 23.51 10.87 -8.38
C ALA A 311 22.17 11.57 -8.08
N PHE A 312 21.76 12.49 -8.96
CA PHE A 312 20.49 13.19 -8.79
C PHE A 312 19.27 12.28 -8.92
N ALA A 313 19.30 11.29 -9.82
CA ALA A 313 18.25 10.28 -9.91
C ALA A 313 18.16 9.43 -8.62
N GLN A 314 19.30 9.05 -8.02
CA GLN A 314 19.33 8.33 -6.75
C GLN A 314 18.81 9.18 -5.58
N ILE A 315 19.19 10.46 -5.52
CA ILE A 315 18.71 11.38 -4.48
C ILE A 315 17.19 11.55 -4.57
N THR A 316 16.68 11.79 -5.76
CA THR A 316 15.23 11.96 -5.95
C THR A 316 14.46 10.67 -5.67
N ALA A 317 15.01 9.51 -6.01
CA ALA A 317 14.46 8.21 -5.64
C ALA A 317 14.49 7.97 -4.11
N ASP A 318 15.55 8.37 -3.40
CA ASP A 318 15.63 8.26 -1.93
C ASP A 318 14.64 9.22 -1.24
N ILE A 319 14.53 10.47 -1.72
CA ILE A 319 13.50 11.42 -1.25
C ILE A 319 12.10 10.84 -1.48
N GLN A 320 11.84 10.24 -2.65
CA GLN A 320 10.58 9.55 -2.94
C GLN A 320 10.35 8.37 -2.02
N ALA A 321 11.33 7.49 -1.80
CA ALA A 321 11.19 6.35 -0.90
C ALA A 321 10.87 6.80 0.54
N ARG A 322 11.48 7.90 0.99
CA ARG A 322 11.23 8.52 2.30
C ARG A 322 9.88 9.24 2.38
N THR A 323 9.38 9.77 1.27
CA THR A 323 8.05 10.42 1.16
C THR A 323 6.93 9.39 0.97
N ALA A 324 7.19 8.29 0.27
CA ALA A 324 6.31 7.14 0.11
C ALA A 324 6.18 6.35 1.42
N ALA A 325 7.09 6.55 2.38
CA ALA A 325 6.88 6.11 3.76
C ALA A 325 5.89 7.01 4.53
N SER A 326 5.58 8.21 4.03
CA SER A 326 4.60 9.14 4.60
C SER A 326 3.28 9.24 3.82
N ALA A 327 3.23 8.79 2.56
CA ALA A 327 2.00 8.67 1.78
C ALA A 327 1.39 7.28 2.00
N GLY A 328 0.50 7.16 2.99
CA GLY A 328 -0.50 6.10 3.13
C GLY A 328 -0.11 4.72 2.61
N VAL A 329 0.97 4.13 3.14
CA VAL A 329 1.30 2.74 2.81
C VAL A 329 0.25 1.86 3.49
N ALA A 330 -0.76 1.44 2.73
CA ALA A 330 -1.63 0.37 3.14
C ALA A 330 -1.01 -0.96 2.69
N ILE A 331 -0.77 -1.84 3.65
CA ILE A 331 -0.24 -3.17 3.39
C ILE A 331 -1.41 -4.14 3.37
N SER A 332 -1.57 -4.74 2.22
CA SER A 332 -2.32 -5.95 1.99
C SER A 332 -1.81 -7.14 2.80
N THR A 333 -2.68 -7.84 3.51
CA THR A 333 -2.33 -8.92 4.44
C THR A 333 -2.21 -10.28 3.74
N GLY A 334 -1.05 -10.92 3.87
CA GLY A 334 -0.86 -12.33 3.51
C GLY A 334 0.45 -12.88 4.07
N ALA A 335 0.35 -13.83 5.01
CA ALA A 335 1.47 -14.61 5.50
C ALA A 335 1.26 -16.09 5.15
N TRP A 336 2.19 -16.68 4.39
CA TRP A 336 2.19 -18.12 4.12
C TRP A 336 3.50 -18.76 4.55
N LYS A 337 3.40 -20.02 5.00
CA LYS A 337 4.52 -20.77 5.55
C LYS A 337 4.94 -21.87 4.56
N SER A 338 6.00 -21.60 3.81
CA SER A 338 7.01 -22.58 3.44
C SER A 338 8.37 -21.89 3.61
N GLY A 339 8.80 -21.78 4.87
CA GLY A 339 9.84 -20.83 5.30
C GLY A 339 9.22 -19.60 5.99
N THR A 340 9.75 -18.41 5.70
CA THR A 340 9.56 -17.15 6.44
C THR A 340 9.14 -15.94 5.55
N GLN A 341 8.61 -16.09 4.33
CA GLN A 341 8.35 -14.92 3.46
C GLN A 341 6.96 -14.26 3.63
N VAL A 342 6.92 -12.92 3.66
CA VAL A 342 5.73 -12.06 3.70
C VAL A 342 5.69 -11.18 2.46
N PHE A 343 4.56 -11.17 1.74
CA PHE A 343 4.37 -10.33 0.56
C PHE A 343 3.61 -9.06 0.94
N GLN A 344 4.22 -7.91 0.66
CA GLN A 344 3.71 -6.60 1.04
C GLN A 344 3.52 -5.75 -0.21
N ALA A 345 2.29 -5.31 -0.46
CA ALA A 345 2.01 -4.26 -1.42
C ALA A 345 2.14 -2.87 -0.78
N ARG A 346 2.59 -1.88 -1.56
CA ARG A 346 2.61 -0.45 -1.21
C ARG A 346 2.29 0.39 -2.45
N PHE A 347 1.97 1.66 -2.23
CA PHE A 347 1.84 2.65 -3.29
C PHE A 347 2.48 3.99 -2.93
N ASN A 348 2.75 4.80 -3.96
CA ASN A 348 3.27 6.15 -3.84
C ASN A 348 2.31 7.16 -4.49
N THR A 349 1.73 8.07 -3.70
CA THR A 349 0.79 9.10 -4.23
C THR A 349 1.48 10.21 -5.03
N GLY A 350 2.81 10.29 -5.02
CA GLY A 350 3.57 11.27 -5.78
C GLY A 350 3.59 10.97 -7.28
N ASP A 351 3.76 9.70 -7.65
CA ASP A 351 3.89 9.26 -9.06
C ASP A 351 2.92 8.12 -9.45
N TRP A 352 2.10 7.67 -8.50
CA TRP A 352 1.17 6.55 -8.65
C TRP A 352 1.87 5.25 -9.05
N SER A 353 3.11 5.07 -8.55
CA SER A 353 3.82 3.80 -8.64
C SER A 353 3.40 2.85 -7.53
N GLY A 354 3.42 1.55 -7.83
CA GLY A 354 3.23 0.49 -6.85
C GLY A 354 4.55 -0.23 -6.53
N GLU A 355 4.56 -0.86 -5.37
CA GLU A 355 5.65 -1.75 -4.96
C GLU A 355 5.05 -3.05 -4.45
N LEU A 356 5.63 -4.18 -4.86
CA LEU A 356 5.34 -5.48 -4.25
C LEU A 356 6.65 -6.08 -3.76
N ARG A 357 6.77 -6.24 -2.44
CA ARG A 357 7.98 -6.66 -1.75
C ARG A 357 7.81 -8.05 -1.16
N ALA A 358 8.83 -8.89 -1.26
CA ALA A 358 8.93 -10.12 -0.48
C ALA A 358 9.92 -9.94 0.67
N LEU A 359 9.41 -9.88 1.90
CA LEU A 359 10.19 -9.70 3.13
C LEU A 359 10.36 -11.03 3.84
N GLU A 360 11.51 -11.26 4.47
CA GLU A 360 11.69 -12.41 5.35
C GLU A 360 11.19 -12.09 6.78
N MET A 361 10.59 -13.05 7.45
CA MET A 361 10.24 -13.03 8.85
C MET A 361 11.41 -13.63 9.63
N LEU A 362 12.04 -12.80 10.44
CA LEU A 362 13.17 -13.18 11.27
C LEU A 362 12.73 -14.14 12.39
N SER A 363 13.68 -14.85 13.00
CA SER A 363 13.42 -15.75 14.13
C SER A 363 12.78 -15.05 15.35
N SER A 364 12.94 -13.73 15.45
CA SER A 364 12.28 -12.88 16.45
C SER A 364 10.79 -12.62 16.19
N GLY A 365 10.27 -13.04 15.03
CA GLY A 365 8.91 -12.72 14.55
C GLY A 365 8.79 -11.32 13.93
N ALA A 366 9.89 -10.55 13.84
CA ALA A 366 9.93 -9.28 13.12
C ALA A 366 10.13 -9.49 11.62
N LEU A 367 9.67 -8.55 10.79
CA LEU A 367 9.98 -8.54 9.35
C LEU A 367 11.37 -7.94 9.12
N ALA A 368 12.10 -8.50 8.16
CA ALA A 368 13.33 -7.93 7.64
C ALA A 368 13.05 -6.54 7.04
N THR A 369 14.00 -5.61 7.19
CA THR A 369 13.89 -4.26 6.64
C THR A 369 14.23 -4.21 5.15
N THR A 370 14.97 -5.19 4.65
CA THR A 370 15.36 -5.31 3.25
C THR A 370 14.56 -6.44 2.59
N PRO A 371 13.85 -6.17 1.47
CA PRO A 371 13.15 -7.21 0.73
C PRO A 371 14.13 -8.13 -0.01
N THR A 372 13.77 -9.41 -0.09
CA THR A 372 14.45 -10.42 -0.92
C THR A 372 14.31 -10.11 -2.41
N TRP A 373 13.17 -9.56 -2.82
CA TRP A 373 12.94 -8.98 -4.13
C TRP A 373 11.83 -7.92 -4.09
N GLU A 374 11.83 -7.03 -5.08
CA GLU A 374 10.78 -6.03 -5.32
C GLU A 374 10.33 -6.14 -6.80
N ALA A 375 9.02 -6.30 -7.02
CA ALA A 375 8.46 -6.62 -8.32
C ALA A 375 8.63 -5.49 -9.35
N GLY A 376 8.46 -4.22 -8.95
CA GLY A 376 8.62 -3.06 -9.80
C GLY A 376 10.03 -2.95 -10.41
N GLN A 377 11.06 -3.28 -9.64
CA GLN A 377 12.46 -3.35 -10.08
C GLN A 377 12.67 -4.50 -11.07
N ARG A 378 12.14 -5.69 -10.77
CA ARG A 378 12.20 -6.86 -11.69
C ARG A 378 11.49 -6.57 -13.00
N LEU A 379 10.31 -5.95 -12.93
CA LEU A 379 9.51 -5.58 -14.08
C LEU A 379 10.21 -4.57 -14.99
N GLY A 380 10.93 -3.60 -14.39
CA GLY A 380 11.74 -2.62 -15.12
C GLY A 380 12.86 -3.20 -15.98
N LEU A 381 13.27 -4.46 -15.75
CA LEU A 381 14.28 -5.17 -16.54
C LEU A 381 13.69 -5.86 -17.79
N LYS A 382 12.37 -6.02 -17.87
CA LYS A 382 11.70 -6.70 -18.99
C LYS A 382 11.46 -5.74 -20.15
N HIS A 383 11.76 -6.18 -21.37
CA HIS A 383 11.39 -5.45 -22.57
C HIS A 383 9.85 -5.46 -22.73
N TRP A 384 9.22 -4.29 -22.85
CA TRP A 384 7.76 -4.13 -22.90
C TRP A 384 7.07 -4.99 -23.98
N SER A 385 7.72 -5.17 -25.13
CA SER A 385 7.19 -5.97 -26.24
C SER A 385 7.48 -7.47 -26.10
N THR A 386 8.74 -7.89 -25.99
CA THR A 386 9.12 -9.32 -26.05
C THR A 386 9.29 -9.99 -24.69
N GLY A 387 9.50 -9.21 -23.62
CA GLY A 387 9.80 -9.72 -22.28
C GLY A 387 8.58 -9.87 -21.36
N ARG A 388 7.42 -9.29 -21.73
CA ARG A 388 6.17 -9.34 -20.97
C ARG A 388 5.08 -10.12 -21.74
N GLN A 389 4.37 -10.98 -21.03
CA GLN A 389 3.21 -11.72 -21.54
C GLN A 389 1.95 -11.05 -20.99
N ILE A 390 1.20 -10.34 -21.82
CA ILE A 390 0.04 -9.57 -21.37
C ILE A 390 -1.19 -10.04 -22.13
N LEU A 391 -2.18 -10.53 -21.38
CA LEU A 391 -3.41 -11.15 -21.88
C LEU A 391 -4.60 -10.21 -21.62
N THR A 392 -5.67 -10.36 -22.38
CA THR A 392 -6.93 -9.64 -22.15
C THR A 392 -8.14 -10.47 -22.59
N TYR A 393 -9.33 -9.93 -22.40
CA TYR A 393 -10.61 -10.60 -22.60
C TYR A 393 -11.24 -10.30 -23.98
N ARG A 394 -11.88 -11.32 -24.56
CA ARG A 394 -12.73 -11.21 -25.74
C ARG A 394 -14.02 -12.01 -25.54
N ALA A 395 -15.10 -11.31 -25.18
CA ALA A 395 -16.41 -11.92 -24.88
C ALA A 395 -16.99 -12.75 -26.04
N ALA A 396 -16.78 -12.32 -27.28
CA ALA A 396 -17.35 -12.95 -28.48
C ALA A 396 -16.75 -14.34 -28.81
N SER A 397 -15.67 -14.75 -28.14
CA SER A 397 -15.05 -16.06 -28.35
C SER A 397 -15.83 -17.19 -27.65
N ALA A 398 -15.63 -18.42 -28.13
CA ALA A 398 -16.26 -19.60 -27.57
C ALA A 398 -16.00 -19.74 -26.06
N LEU A 399 -16.95 -20.37 -25.35
CA LEU A 399 -16.82 -20.62 -23.92
C LEU A 399 -15.51 -21.36 -23.62
N GLY A 400 -14.79 -20.92 -22.58
CA GLY A 400 -13.49 -21.49 -22.22
C GLY A 400 -12.34 -21.11 -23.17
N SER A 401 -12.53 -20.21 -24.13
CA SER A 401 -11.51 -19.68 -25.04
C SER A 401 -11.60 -18.17 -25.24
N ARG A 402 -11.70 -17.41 -24.15
CA ARG A 402 -11.97 -15.96 -24.19
C ARG A 402 -10.76 -15.06 -23.96
N GLY A 403 -9.57 -15.64 -23.85
CA GLY A 403 -8.32 -14.87 -23.76
C GLY A 403 -7.68 -14.59 -25.11
N VAL A 404 -7.15 -13.38 -25.28
CA VAL A 404 -6.35 -12.94 -26.44
C VAL A 404 -5.14 -12.14 -25.98
N PRO A 405 -4.07 -12.01 -26.79
CA PRO A 405 -2.96 -11.11 -26.50
C PRO A 405 -3.44 -9.65 -26.39
N PHE A 406 -2.94 -8.91 -25.40
CA PHE A 406 -3.13 -7.46 -25.30
C PHE A 406 -2.17 -6.75 -26.26
N ARG A 407 -2.47 -6.83 -27.56
CA ARG A 407 -1.69 -6.27 -28.67
C ARG A 407 -2.59 -5.44 -29.57
N TRP A 408 -2.02 -4.40 -30.17
CA TRP A 408 -2.74 -3.64 -31.18
C TRP A 408 -3.02 -4.53 -32.40
N PRO A 409 -4.26 -4.56 -32.91
CA PRO A 409 -4.63 -5.45 -34.00
C PRO A 409 -4.01 -4.99 -35.32
N ALA A 410 -3.81 -5.93 -36.24
CA ALA A 410 -3.32 -5.63 -37.58
C ALA A 410 -4.28 -4.71 -38.36
N ASN A 411 -5.60 -4.88 -38.14
CA ASN A 411 -6.63 -3.99 -38.66
C ASN A 411 -7.52 -3.47 -37.51
N ALA A 412 -7.27 -2.25 -37.07
CA ALA A 412 -8.01 -1.62 -35.97
C ALA A 412 -9.51 -1.41 -36.26
N ALA A 413 -9.91 -1.30 -37.52
CA ALA A 413 -11.32 -1.16 -37.89
C ALA A 413 -12.08 -2.49 -37.84
N ALA A 414 -11.38 -3.63 -37.97
CA ALA A 414 -11.97 -4.96 -37.94
C ALA A 414 -10.97 -5.98 -37.32
N PRO A 415 -10.81 -5.98 -35.98
CA PRO A 415 -9.89 -6.89 -35.33
C PRO A 415 -10.27 -8.36 -35.53
N GLY A 416 -9.28 -9.21 -35.82
CA GLY A 416 -9.43 -10.65 -36.01
C GLY A 416 -9.89 -11.38 -34.74
N ALA A 417 -10.34 -12.63 -34.90
CA ALA A 417 -10.93 -13.42 -33.83
C ALA A 417 -10.01 -13.66 -32.62
N THR A 418 -8.69 -13.63 -32.85
CA THR A 418 -7.63 -13.83 -31.84
C THR A 418 -6.98 -12.53 -31.39
N GLU A 419 -7.51 -11.38 -31.81
CA GLU A 419 -7.01 -10.04 -31.44
C GLU A 419 -7.98 -9.36 -30.46
N ILE A 420 -7.55 -8.25 -29.86
CA ILE A 420 -8.37 -7.46 -28.94
C ILE A 420 -9.72 -7.05 -29.57
N PRO A 421 -10.81 -6.95 -28.77
CA PRO A 421 -12.12 -6.60 -29.31
C PRO A 421 -12.17 -5.15 -29.79
N LEU A 422 -13.07 -4.87 -30.74
CA LEU A 422 -13.30 -3.52 -31.29
C LEU A 422 -13.67 -2.50 -30.20
N THR A 423 -14.36 -2.92 -29.14
CA THR A 423 -14.70 -2.07 -27.99
C THR A 423 -13.45 -1.55 -27.27
N LEU A 424 -12.44 -2.40 -27.08
CA LEU A 424 -11.17 -2.01 -26.45
C LEU A 424 -10.33 -1.11 -27.37
N VAL A 425 -10.33 -1.38 -28.69
CA VAL A 425 -9.72 -0.48 -29.69
C VAL A 425 -10.35 0.90 -29.63
N ALA A 426 -11.69 0.98 -29.58
CA ALA A 426 -12.42 2.24 -29.50
C ALA A 426 -12.12 3.01 -28.20
N ALA A 427 -12.02 2.33 -27.06
CA ALA A 427 -11.67 2.94 -25.78
C ALA A 427 -10.26 3.56 -25.80
N LEU A 428 -9.26 2.83 -26.32
CA LEU A 428 -7.87 3.29 -26.38
C LEU A 428 -7.64 4.42 -27.40
N ASN A 429 -8.48 4.51 -28.44
CA ASN A 429 -8.45 5.61 -29.43
C ASN A 429 -9.05 6.92 -28.92
N ARG A 430 -9.42 7.00 -27.64
CA ARG A 430 -9.87 8.22 -26.96
C ARG A 430 -8.81 8.67 -25.95
N ASN A 431 -8.75 9.97 -25.69
CA ASN A 431 -7.98 10.53 -24.58
C ASN A 431 -8.75 10.43 -23.25
N GLY A 432 -8.12 10.84 -22.14
CA GLY A 432 -8.75 10.84 -20.81
C GLY A 432 -10.02 11.70 -20.68
N ALA A 433 -10.28 12.61 -21.62
CA ALA A 433 -11.51 13.40 -21.70
C ALA A 433 -12.59 12.77 -22.61
N GLY A 434 -12.32 11.58 -23.17
CA GLY A 434 -13.24 10.86 -24.06
C GLY A 434 -13.21 11.31 -25.53
N VAL A 435 -12.29 12.20 -25.92
CA VAL A 435 -12.17 12.70 -27.30
C VAL A 435 -11.37 11.72 -28.14
N VAL A 436 -11.87 11.35 -29.32
CA VAL A 436 -11.18 10.46 -30.26
C VAL A 436 -9.94 11.15 -30.84
N ASP A 437 -8.77 10.54 -30.69
CA ASP A 437 -7.49 11.07 -31.16
C ASP A 437 -6.63 10.04 -31.92
N THR A 438 -7.10 8.80 -32.05
CA THR A 438 -6.46 7.71 -32.82
C THR A 438 -5.07 7.27 -32.32
N HIS A 439 -4.68 7.65 -31.09
CA HIS A 439 -3.39 7.26 -30.50
C HIS A 439 -3.42 5.89 -29.79
N GLY A 440 -4.41 5.05 -30.04
CA GLY A 440 -4.62 3.82 -29.27
C GLY A 440 -3.45 2.84 -29.30
N ALA A 441 -2.73 2.72 -30.43
CA ALA A 441 -1.54 1.89 -30.52
C ALA A 441 -0.40 2.39 -29.59
N LEU A 442 -0.22 3.70 -29.49
CA LEU A 442 0.77 4.31 -28.59
C LEU A 442 0.38 4.11 -27.13
N ARG A 443 -0.90 4.32 -26.78
CA ARG A 443 -1.42 4.08 -25.43
C ARG A 443 -1.25 2.62 -25.03
N LEU A 444 -1.58 1.69 -25.92
CA LEU A 444 -1.40 0.26 -25.67
C LEU A 444 0.07 -0.06 -25.39
N ASN A 445 1.01 0.41 -26.21
CA ASN A 445 2.44 0.18 -25.99
C ASN A 445 2.89 0.77 -24.64
N TYR A 446 2.41 1.96 -24.28
CA TYR A 446 2.69 2.56 -22.97
C TYR A 446 2.21 1.70 -21.80
N LEU A 447 0.98 1.18 -21.86
CA LEU A 447 0.39 0.28 -20.85
C LEU A 447 1.17 -1.04 -20.73
N ARG A 448 1.75 -1.51 -21.84
CA ARG A 448 2.68 -2.63 -21.85
C ARG A 448 4.06 -2.30 -21.28
N GLY A 449 4.39 -1.03 -21.08
CA GLY A 449 5.63 -0.56 -20.47
C GLY A 449 6.58 0.20 -21.41
N ASP A 450 6.14 0.57 -22.61
CA ASP A 450 6.95 1.43 -23.48
C ASP A 450 7.08 2.83 -22.89
N ALA A 451 8.33 3.25 -22.63
CA ALA A 451 8.65 4.56 -22.10
C ALA A 451 9.11 5.55 -23.18
N SER A 452 9.12 5.16 -24.46
CA SER A 452 9.64 5.99 -25.56
C SER A 452 8.95 7.36 -25.70
N ARG A 453 7.67 7.44 -25.32
CA ARG A 453 6.84 8.65 -25.38
C ARG A 453 6.71 9.39 -24.05
N GLU A 454 7.38 8.93 -23.00
CA GLU A 454 7.41 9.65 -21.72
C GLU A 454 8.11 11.00 -21.91
N LEU A 455 7.57 12.06 -21.31
CA LEU A 455 8.08 13.44 -21.43
C LEU A 455 9.60 13.54 -21.19
N ARG A 456 10.14 12.75 -20.25
CA ARG A 456 11.59 12.69 -19.95
C ARG A 456 12.44 12.06 -21.07
N ARG A 457 11.85 11.21 -21.91
CA ARG A 457 12.54 10.48 -22.98
C ARG A 457 12.26 11.06 -24.37
N CYS A 458 11.17 11.81 -24.51
CA CYS A 458 10.80 12.46 -25.76
C CYS A 458 10.44 13.94 -25.54
N PRO A 459 11.45 14.83 -25.40
CA PRO A 459 11.20 16.27 -25.28
C PRO A 459 10.50 16.89 -26.50
N ALA A 460 10.63 16.25 -27.67
CA ALA A 460 9.96 16.65 -28.90
C ALA A 460 8.49 16.19 -29.00
N CYS A 461 8.04 15.28 -28.12
CA CYS A 461 6.66 14.82 -28.11
C CYS A 461 5.76 15.92 -27.56
N THR A 462 4.67 16.22 -28.27
CA THR A 462 3.63 17.15 -27.83
C THR A 462 2.38 16.42 -27.39
N ALA A 463 1.59 17.03 -26.49
CA ALA A 463 0.28 16.50 -26.11
C ALA A 463 -0.64 16.38 -27.35
N PRO A 464 -1.48 15.33 -27.47
CA PRO A 464 -1.71 14.24 -26.50
C PRO A 464 -0.80 13.02 -26.66
N ALA A 465 0.19 13.08 -27.57
CA ALA A 465 1.13 11.98 -27.83
C ALA A 465 2.38 11.98 -26.92
N ALA A 466 2.43 12.91 -25.95
CA ALA A 466 3.43 13.00 -24.91
C ALA A 466 2.86 12.44 -23.60
N PHE A 467 3.48 11.39 -23.07
CA PHE A 467 2.96 10.64 -21.93
C PHE A 467 3.61 11.03 -20.61
N ARG A 468 2.88 10.85 -19.50
CA ARG A 468 3.41 11.08 -18.15
C ARG A 468 4.64 10.22 -17.89
N ASN A 469 5.57 10.77 -17.12
CA ASN A 469 6.74 10.03 -16.68
C ASN A 469 6.37 8.94 -15.67
N ARG A 470 7.01 7.78 -15.80
CA ARG A 470 7.05 6.72 -14.79
C ARG A 470 8.50 6.49 -14.38
N PRO A 471 9.05 7.37 -13.52
CA PRO A 471 10.48 7.38 -13.24
C PRO A 471 10.92 6.17 -12.41
N THR A 472 10.04 5.67 -11.52
CA THR A 472 10.34 4.60 -10.57
C THR A 472 10.11 3.22 -11.17
N THR A 473 8.87 2.95 -11.59
CA THR A 473 8.49 1.66 -12.17
C THR A 473 7.27 1.82 -13.08
N VAL A 474 7.06 0.84 -13.96
CA VAL A 474 5.86 0.73 -14.79
C VAL A 474 4.69 0.07 -14.05
N LEU A 475 4.96 -0.57 -12.90
CA LEU A 475 3.94 -1.16 -12.03
C LEU A 475 3.10 -0.04 -11.39
N GLY A 476 1.80 -0.07 -11.63
CA GLY A 476 0.85 0.88 -11.04
C GLY A 476 0.70 0.69 -9.54
N ASP A 477 0.19 1.72 -8.86
CA ASP A 477 -0.12 1.67 -7.43
C ASP A 477 -1.06 0.51 -7.06
N ILE A 478 -0.76 -0.17 -5.95
CA ILE A 478 -1.57 -1.25 -5.39
C ILE A 478 -2.20 -0.71 -4.10
N VAL A 479 -3.49 -0.34 -4.17
CA VAL A 479 -4.17 0.35 -3.06
C VAL A 479 -5.06 -0.61 -2.28
N ASN A 480 -6.05 -1.21 -2.94
CA ASN A 480 -7.05 -2.05 -2.29
C ASN A 480 -6.95 -3.54 -2.66
N SER A 481 -6.16 -3.88 -3.67
CA SER A 481 -5.91 -5.26 -4.05
C SER A 481 -4.88 -5.89 -3.12
N THR A 482 -5.29 -6.91 -2.38
CA THR A 482 -4.37 -7.70 -1.55
C THR A 482 -3.68 -8.81 -2.37
N PRO A 483 -2.33 -8.93 -2.33
CA PRO A 483 -1.59 -10.01 -2.95
C PRO A 483 -2.07 -11.36 -2.47
N LEU A 484 -2.45 -12.19 -3.44
CA LEU A 484 -2.91 -13.55 -3.22
C LEU A 484 -1.79 -14.52 -3.59
N LEU A 485 -1.23 -15.20 -2.59
CA LEU A 485 -0.30 -16.30 -2.83
C LEU A 485 -1.07 -17.57 -3.19
N VAL A 486 -0.75 -18.15 -4.34
CA VAL A 486 -1.23 -19.47 -4.76
C VAL A 486 -0.06 -20.43 -4.77
N THR A 487 -0.15 -21.47 -3.94
CA THR A 487 0.84 -22.53 -3.83
C THR A 487 0.29 -23.86 -4.30
N SER A 488 1.19 -24.78 -4.61
CA SER A 488 0.86 -26.16 -4.86
C SER A 488 0.52 -26.89 -3.55
N GLY A 489 -0.56 -27.66 -3.55
CA GLY A 489 -0.86 -28.62 -2.49
C GLY A 489 -1.42 -28.09 -1.16
N GLY A 490 -1.59 -26.77 -1.01
CA GLY A 490 -2.11 -26.13 0.21
C GLY A 490 -3.63 -26.21 0.39
N ARG A 491 -4.36 -26.73 -0.60
CA ARG A 491 -5.82 -26.84 -0.57
C ARG A 491 -6.23 -28.30 -0.34
N PHE A 492 -7.33 -28.47 0.39
CA PHE A 492 -7.89 -29.77 0.71
C PHE A 492 -9.36 -29.75 0.33
N VAL A 493 -9.68 -30.34 -0.81
CA VAL A 493 -11.03 -30.76 -1.14
C VAL A 493 -11.12 -32.25 -0.84
N ARG A 494 -12.27 -32.71 -0.34
CA ARG A 494 -12.47 -34.14 -0.07
C ARG A 494 -12.44 -34.91 -1.38
N ASP A 495 -11.76 -36.06 -1.42
CA ASP A 495 -11.74 -36.90 -2.62
C ASP A 495 -13.13 -37.39 -3.03
N SER A 496 -14.08 -37.46 -2.09
CA SER A 496 -15.48 -37.79 -2.35
C SER A 496 -16.30 -36.62 -2.92
N ALA A 497 -15.72 -35.43 -3.10
CA ALA A 497 -16.45 -34.27 -3.62
C ALA A 497 -16.82 -34.46 -5.10
N GLU A 498 -16.03 -35.21 -5.86
CA GLU A 498 -16.22 -35.47 -7.29
C GLU A 498 -15.85 -36.93 -7.61
N ALA A 499 -16.25 -37.42 -8.79
CA ALA A 499 -15.87 -38.76 -9.25
C ALA A 499 -14.36 -38.90 -9.46
N ALA A 500 -13.68 -37.83 -9.90
CA ALA A 500 -12.24 -37.78 -10.01
C ALA A 500 -11.62 -37.35 -8.66
N ALA A 501 -10.74 -38.18 -8.10
CA ALA A 501 -10.08 -37.88 -6.83
C ALA A 501 -9.27 -36.57 -6.91
N TYR A 502 -9.51 -35.69 -5.95
CA TYR A 502 -8.84 -34.39 -5.86
C TYR A 502 -7.35 -34.55 -5.55
N ASP A 503 -6.97 -35.55 -4.75
CA ASP A 503 -5.59 -35.79 -4.36
C ASP A 503 -4.67 -36.06 -5.57
N THR A 504 -5.19 -36.67 -6.65
CA THR A 504 -4.45 -36.84 -7.91
C THR A 504 -4.08 -35.49 -8.53
N PHE A 505 -5.06 -34.57 -8.62
CA PHE A 505 -4.82 -33.21 -9.11
C PHE A 505 -3.87 -32.44 -8.19
N ARG A 506 -4.08 -32.52 -6.87
CA ARG A 506 -3.25 -31.89 -5.86
C ARG A 506 -1.78 -32.31 -5.96
N ARG A 507 -1.51 -33.62 -6.10
CA ARG A 507 -0.15 -34.17 -6.25
C ARG A 507 0.49 -33.79 -7.59
N ALA A 508 -0.27 -33.82 -8.68
CA ALA A 508 0.24 -33.41 -9.99
C ALA A 508 0.70 -31.93 -9.98
N ARG A 509 0.03 -31.10 -9.18
CA ARG A 509 0.42 -29.70 -8.99
C ARG A 509 1.53 -29.48 -7.97
N ALA A 510 1.89 -30.47 -7.15
CA ALA A 510 2.82 -30.30 -6.01
C ALA A 510 4.15 -29.64 -6.40
N ALA A 511 4.63 -29.86 -7.63
CA ALA A 511 5.86 -29.29 -8.16
C ALA A 511 5.72 -27.86 -8.74
N MET A 512 4.52 -27.29 -8.79
CA MET A 512 4.30 -25.94 -9.33
C MET A 512 4.95 -24.87 -8.43
N ALA A 513 5.70 -23.96 -9.06
CA ALA A 513 6.26 -22.81 -8.38
C ALA A 513 5.13 -21.93 -7.78
N PRO A 514 5.30 -21.43 -6.55
CA PRO A 514 4.32 -20.54 -5.94
C PRO A 514 4.23 -19.21 -6.72
N VAL A 515 3.01 -18.70 -6.88
CA VAL A 515 2.73 -17.47 -7.65
C VAL A 515 1.97 -16.48 -6.79
N VAL A 516 2.40 -15.22 -6.81
CA VAL A 516 1.71 -14.10 -6.14
C VAL A 516 0.92 -13.32 -7.19
N TYR A 517 -0.39 -13.17 -6.99
CA TYR A 517 -1.29 -12.40 -7.85
C TYR A 517 -1.67 -11.10 -7.18
N VAL A 518 -1.63 -9.98 -7.90
CA VAL A 518 -2.04 -8.67 -7.37
C VAL A 518 -2.57 -7.75 -8.46
N GLY A 519 -3.73 -7.14 -8.23
CA GLY A 519 -4.27 -6.06 -9.05
C GLY A 519 -3.52 -4.75 -8.81
N ALA A 520 -3.21 -4.03 -9.87
CA ALA A 520 -2.58 -2.71 -9.83
C ALA A 520 -3.35 -1.70 -10.67
N ASN A 521 -3.23 -0.42 -10.28
CA ASN A 521 -3.95 0.68 -10.92
C ASN A 521 -3.31 1.16 -12.24
N ASP A 522 -2.38 0.39 -12.81
CA ASP A 522 -1.94 0.47 -14.21
C ASP A 522 -2.87 -0.30 -15.17
N GLY A 523 -4.02 -0.78 -14.65
CA GLY A 523 -5.05 -1.48 -15.41
C GLY A 523 -4.84 -2.99 -15.48
N GLN A 524 -3.91 -3.55 -14.71
CA GLN A 524 -3.49 -4.94 -14.83
C GLN A 524 -3.62 -5.72 -13.51
N LEU A 525 -4.03 -6.99 -13.62
CA LEU A 525 -3.69 -8.01 -12.65
C LEU A 525 -2.33 -8.59 -13.03
N HIS A 526 -1.38 -8.59 -12.11
CA HIS A 526 -0.05 -9.18 -12.30
C HIS A 526 0.08 -10.51 -11.58
N ALA A 527 0.84 -11.43 -12.18
CA ALA A 527 1.26 -12.69 -11.58
C ALA A 527 2.79 -12.77 -11.52
N PHE A 528 3.36 -12.86 -10.32
CA PHE A 528 4.80 -12.90 -10.07
C PHE A 528 5.21 -14.26 -9.50
N ASP A 529 6.36 -14.80 -9.94
CA ASP A 529 6.97 -15.95 -9.25
C ASP A 529 7.33 -15.52 -7.81
N ALA A 530 6.76 -16.22 -6.82
CA ALA A 530 6.89 -15.82 -5.42
C ALA A 530 8.34 -15.88 -4.91
N ARG A 531 9.23 -16.62 -5.58
CA ARG A 531 10.62 -16.82 -5.17
C ARG A 531 11.54 -15.75 -5.75
N THR A 532 11.30 -15.30 -6.98
CA THR A 532 12.21 -14.39 -7.70
C THR A 532 11.68 -12.98 -7.88
N GLY A 533 10.35 -12.81 -7.83
CA GLY A 533 9.65 -11.57 -8.15
C GLY A 533 9.51 -11.32 -9.65
N ASP A 534 9.87 -12.29 -10.51
CA ASP A 534 9.72 -12.13 -11.96
C ASP A 534 8.26 -12.23 -12.39
N GLU A 535 7.79 -11.28 -13.20
CA GLU A 535 6.45 -11.32 -13.78
C GLU A 535 6.32 -12.51 -14.74
N LEU A 536 5.39 -13.42 -14.44
CA LEU A 536 5.02 -14.57 -15.26
C LEU A 536 4.04 -14.13 -16.37
N PHE A 537 2.99 -13.39 -16.00
CA PHE A 537 2.12 -12.69 -16.95
C PHE A 537 1.36 -11.55 -16.26
N ALA A 538 0.71 -10.73 -17.07
CA ALA A 538 -0.32 -9.79 -16.63
C ALA A 538 -1.62 -10.00 -17.42
N TYR A 539 -2.75 -9.64 -16.81
CA TYR A 539 -4.08 -9.68 -17.39
C TYR A 539 -4.71 -8.29 -17.33
N VAL A 540 -5.17 -7.77 -18.46
CA VAL A 540 -5.94 -6.52 -18.56
C VAL A 540 -7.41 -6.90 -18.66
N PRO A 541 -8.23 -6.71 -17.61
CA PRO A 541 -9.65 -7.00 -17.68
C PRO A 541 -10.35 -6.09 -18.70
N GLY A 542 -11.33 -6.62 -19.44
CA GLY A 542 -12.15 -5.81 -20.34
C GLY A 542 -12.97 -4.75 -19.61
N LEU A 543 -13.41 -5.07 -18.39
CA LEU A 543 -14.21 -4.17 -17.53
C LEU A 543 -13.49 -2.86 -17.13
N VAL A 544 -12.16 -2.75 -17.27
CA VAL A 544 -11.41 -1.50 -17.00
C VAL A 544 -11.08 -0.69 -18.26
N ALA A 545 -11.59 -1.07 -19.44
CA ALA A 545 -11.24 -0.45 -20.72
C ALA A 545 -11.37 1.10 -20.71
N ASP A 546 -12.42 1.62 -20.07
CA ASP A 546 -12.70 3.07 -19.98
C ASP A 546 -11.76 3.85 -19.03
N ARG A 547 -10.86 3.16 -18.31
CA ARG A 547 -9.83 3.76 -17.44
C ARG A 547 -8.46 3.84 -18.13
N LEU A 548 -8.21 2.93 -19.07
CA LEU A 548 -6.88 2.75 -19.68
C LEU A 548 -6.41 3.98 -20.48
N ALA A 549 -7.35 4.71 -21.08
CA ALA A 549 -7.05 5.89 -21.89
C ALA A 549 -6.42 7.06 -21.10
N ALA A 550 -6.75 7.18 -19.81
CA ALA A 550 -6.28 8.27 -18.95
C ALA A 550 -4.86 8.03 -18.40
N LEU A 551 -4.46 6.76 -18.23
CA LEU A 551 -3.19 6.39 -17.60
C LEU A 551 -1.94 7.00 -18.24
N PRO A 552 -1.84 7.18 -19.58
CA PRO A 552 -0.67 7.80 -20.20
C PRO A 552 -0.66 9.33 -20.12
N GLU A 553 -1.77 9.99 -19.78
CA GLU A 553 -1.91 11.45 -19.91
C GLU A 553 -0.99 12.20 -18.94
N ALA A 554 -0.30 13.24 -19.41
CA ALA A 554 0.63 14.04 -18.58
C ALA A 554 -0.04 14.68 -17.34
N GLY A 555 -1.33 15.03 -17.46
CA GLY A 555 -2.16 15.56 -16.38
C GLY A 555 -2.98 14.50 -15.64
N TYR A 556 -2.54 13.23 -15.65
CA TYR A 556 -3.24 12.12 -15.01
C TYR A 556 -3.65 12.46 -13.57
N THR A 557 -4.95 12.47 -13.34
CA THR A 557 -5.52 12.42 -12.00
C THR A 557 -5.79 10.96 -11.69
N HIS A 558 -5.40 10.52 -10.50
CA HIS A 558 -5.54 9.12 -10.10
C HIS A 558 -6.95 8.60 -10.29
N GLN A 559 -7.04 7.42 -10.89
CA GLN A 559 -8.24 6.63 -11.01
C GLN A 559 -7.91 5.22 -10.58
N TYR A 560 -8.80 4.63 -9.78
CA TYR A 560 -8.76 3.19 -9.57
C TYR A 560 -9.06 2.47 -10.90
N SER A 561 -8.40 1.34 -11.12
CA SER A 561 -8.68 0.44 -12.24
C SER A 561 -8.79 -1.01 -11.77
N VAL A 562 -7.71 -1.80 -11.76
CA VAL A 562 -7.73 -3.17 -11.22
C VAL A 562 -7.34 -3.12 -9.75
N ASP A 563 -8.33 -2.84 -8.92
CA ASP A 563 -8.13 -2.49 -7.51
C ASP A 563 -8.88 -3.42 -6.54
N GLY A 564 -9.62 -4.39 -7.06
CA GLY A 564 -10.45 -5.28 -6.26
C GLY A 564 -9.71 -6.47 -5.63
N PRO A 565 -10.28 -7.09 -4.59
CA PRO A 565 -9.73 -8.31 -3.99
C PRO A 565 -9.77 -9.51 -4.95
N LEU A 566 -8.92 -10.48 -4.65
CA LEU A 566 -8.74 -11.71 -5.42
C LEU A 566 -9.08 -12.93 -4.56
N ALA A 567 -9.71 -13.93 -5.17
CA ALA A 567 -9.93 -15.25 -4.60
C ALA A 567 -9.38 -16.31 -5.56
N ALA A 568 -8.77 -17.35 -5.01
CA ALA A 568 -8.45 -18.55 -5.79
C ALA A 568 -9.09 -19.76 -5.12
N GLY A 569 -9.55 -20.71 -5.91
CA GLY A 569 -10.20 -21.93 -5.45
C GLY A 569 -10.08 -23.02 -6.49
N ASP A 570 -9.99 -24.27 -6.01
CA ASP A 570 -10.00 -25.41 -6.92
C ASP A 570 -11.44 -25.80 -7.20
N VAL A 571 -11.76 -25.95 -8.48
CA VAL A 571 -13.10 -26.21 -9.01
C VAL A 571 -13.06 -27.41 -9.94
N HIS A 572 -14.20 -28.08 -10.09
CA HIS A 572 -14.35 -29.19 -11.00
C HIS A 572 -15.47 -28.92 -12.01
N TYR A 573 -15.12 -28.89 -13.29
CA TYR A 573 -16.07 -28.78 -14.40
C TYR A 573 -15.45 -29.37 -15.67
N ALA A 574 -16.26 -29.66 -16.69
CA ALA A 574 -15.83 -30.32 -17.91
C ALA A 574 -14.99 -31.62 -17.67
N GLY A 575 -15.30 -32.35 -16.59
CA GLY A 575 -14.64 -33.61 -16.23
C GLY A 575 -13.22 -33.49 -15.67
N GLY A 576 -12.77 -32.30 -15.28
CA GLY A 576 -11.43 -32.09 -14.73
C GLY A 576 -11.35 -31.05 -13.64
N TRP A 577 -10.38 -31.23 -12.75
CA TRP A 577 -10.01 -30.26 -11.72
C TRP A 577 -9.20 -29.10 -12.31
N LYS A 578 -9.47 -27.90 -11.81
CA LYS A 578 -8.85 -26.64 -12.21
C LYS A 578 -8.66 -25.75 -11.00
N THR A 579 -7.70 -24.82 -11.07
CA THR A 579 -7.58 -23.72 -10.11
C THR A 579 -8.09 -22.46 -10.77
N LEU A 580 -9.22 -21.96 -10.28
CA LEU A 580 -9.84 -20.73 -10.75
C LEU A 580 -9.37 -19.57 -9.87
N LEU A 581 -8.96 -18.48 -10.49
CA LEU A 581 -8.80 -17.18 -9.84
C LEU A 581 -9.99 -16.30 -10.22
N ALA A 582 -10.72 -15.79 -9.24
CA ALA A 582 -11.75 -14.78 -9.40
C ALA A 582 -11.23 -13.45 -8.86
N GLY A 583 -11.25 -12.41 -9.68
CA GLY A 583 -10.89 -11.05 -9.28
C GLY A 583 -12.05 -10.08 -9.51
N THR A 584 -12.11 -9.00 -8.74
CA THR A 584 -13.14 -7.98 -8.90
C THR A 584 -12.55 -6.68 -9.45
N GLY A 585 -13.40 -5.84 -10.06
CA GLY A 585 -13.01 -4.49 -10.49
C GLY A 585 -12.82 -3.51 -9.34
N GLY A 586 -13.21 -3.89 -8.10
CA GLY A 586 -13.10 -3.05 -6.91
C GLY A 586 -13.71 -1.67 -7.12
N ALA A 587 -12.96 -0.64 -6.74
CA ALA A 587 -13.34 0.75 -6.95
C ALA A 587 -13.20 1.23 -8.39
N GLY A 588 -12.33 0.58 -9.18
CA GLY A 588 -11.99 1.05 -10.52
C GLY A 588 -13.05 0.75 -11.58
N ALA A 589 -13.72 -0.38 -11.44
CA ALA A 589 -14.77 -0.80 -12.36
C ALA A 589 -15.83 -1.69 -11.69
N LYS A 590 -17.02 -1.69 -12.28
CA LYS A 590 -18.11 -2.58 -11.87
C LYS A 590 -17.89 -3.96 -12.46
N GLY A 591 -18.03 -4.99 -11.63
CA GLY A 591 -17.93 -6.36 -12.10
C GLY A 591 -16.79 -7.19 -11.52
N LEU A 592 -16.68 -8.39 -12.07
CA LEU A 592 -15.73 -9.41 -11.69
C LEU A 592 -15.35 -10.28 -12.89
N TYR A 593 -14.21 -10.95 -12.80
CA TYR A 593 -13.65 -11.79 -13.85
C TYR A 593 -13.08 -13.07 -13.28
N ALA A 594 -12.93 -14.09 -14.12
CA ALA A 594 -12.28 -15.33 -13.75
C ALA A 594 -11.24 -15.82 -14.76
N LEU A 595 -10.12 -16.32 -14.21
CA LEU A 595 -9.00 -16.88 -14.93
C LEU A 595 -8.78 -18.33 -14.47
N ASP A 596 -8.44 -19.21 -15.40
CA ASP A 596 -7.90 -20.53 -15.11
C ASP A 596 -6.38 -20.40 -14.95
N ILE A 597 -5.95 -20.47 -13.69
CA ILE A 597 -4.54 -20.40 -13.28
C ILE A 597 -3.98 -21.80 -13.00
N SER A 598 -4.54 -22.81 -13.67
CA SER A 598 -4.20 -24.19 -13.34
C SER A 598 -2.74 -24.54 -13.66
N ASP A 599 -2.17 -23.92 -14.67
CA ASP A 599 -0.84 -24.29 -15.12
C ASP A 599 -0.12 -23.03 -15.64
N PRO A 600 0.90 -22.55 -14.91
CA PRO A 600 1.69 -21.39 -15.30
C PRO A 600 2.36 -21.51 -16.66
N ALA A 601 2.54 -22.72 -17.21
CA ALA A 601 3.05 -22.88 -18.57
C ALA A 601 2.09 -22.29 -19.63
N ASN A 602 0.81 -22.09 -19.29
CA ASN A 602 -0.16 -21.42 -20.16
C ASN A 602 -0.12 -19.89 -20.08
N PHE A 603 0.75 -19.30 -19.25
CA PHE A 603 0.86 -17.85 -19.07
C PHE A 603 1.66 -17.20 -20.21
N THR A 604 1.20 -17.41 -21.45
CA THR A 604 1.80 -16.87 -22.67
C THR A 604 0.72 -16.28 -23.58
N GLU A 605 1.09 -15.30 -24.40
CA GLU A 605 0.20 -14.69 -25.40
C GLU A 605 -0.35 -15.75 -26.38
N ALA A 606 0.44 -16.77 -26.73
CA ALA A 606 0.02 -17.85 -27.63
C ALA A 606 -1.05 -18.78 -27.03
N THR A 607 -1.10 -18.89 -25.71
CA THR A 607 -2.04 -19.76 -24.97
C THR A 607 -3.08 -18.96 -24.19
N ALA A 608 -3.28 -17.68 -24.53
CA ALA A 608 -4.21 -16.78 -23.83
C ALA A 608 -5.62 -17.37 -23.66
N SER A 609 -6.12 -18.06 -24.68
CA SER A 609 -7.43 -18.73 -24.69
C SER A 609 -7.58 -19.78 -23.59
N ARG A 610 -6.47 -20.34 -23.08
CA ARG A 610 -6.45 -21.31 -21.99
C ARG A 610 -6.50 -20.67 -20.60
N VAL A 611 -6.42 -19.34 -20.48
CA VAL A 611 -6.38 -18.62 -19.20
C VAL A 611 -7.69 -17.89 -18.94
N ALA A 612 -8.04 -16.87 -19.74
CA ALA A 612 -9.23 -16.06 -19.46
C ALA A 612 -10.53 -16.84 -19.73
N ARG A 613 -11.45 -16.86 -18.75
CA ARG A 613 -12.69 -17.63 -18.80
C ARG A 613 -13.90 -16.77 -19.05
N TRP A 614 -14.20 -15.84 -18.17
CA TRP A 614 -15.37 -14.97 -18.27
C TRP A 614 -15.16 -13.67 -17.50
N GLU A 615 -15.91 -12.65 -17.91
CA GLU A 615 -16.08 -11.39 -17.19
C GLU A 615 -17.57 -11.05 -17.14
N ILE A 616 -18.00 -10.48 -16.03
CA ILE A 616 -19.31 -9.85 -15.86
C ILE A 616 -19.03 -8.39 -15.50
N ASP A 617 -19.57 -7.45 -16.27
CA ASP A 617 -19.33 -6.02 -16.10
C ASP A 617 -20.60 -5.26 -15.70
N GLY A 618 -20.49 -3.94 -15.59
CA GLY A 618 -21.61 -3.05 -15.23
C GLY A 618 -22.71 -2.89 -16.28
N SER A 619 -22.62 -3.55 -17.45
CA SER A 619 -23.76 -3.63 -18.38
C SER A 619 -24.89 -4.49 -17.81
N ASP A 620 -24.55 -5.42 -16.91
CA ASP A 620 -25.50 -6.09 -16.05
C ASP A 620 -25.99 -5.11 -14.96
N THR A 621 -27.27 -4.77 -15.01
CA THR A 621 -27.86 -3.78 -14.09
C THR A 621 -27.82 -4.19 -12.62
N SER A 622 -27.66 -5.49 -12.33
CA SER A 622 -27.53 -5.97 -10.97
C SER A 622 -26.12 -5.78 -10.40
N VAL A 623 -25.11 -5.57 -11.25
CA VAL A 623 -23.70 -5.59 -10.88
C VAL A 623 -23.17 -4.18 -10.61
N GLY A 624 -22.51 -4.03 -9.48
CA GLY A 624 -21.89 -2.81 -9.00
C GLY A 624 -20.37 -2.93 -8.82
N HIS A 625 -19.82 -2.03 -8.01
CA HIS A 625 -18.47 -2.09 -7.50
C HIS A 625 -18.38 -3.14 -6.41
N ILE A 626 -17.82 -4.29 -6.76
CA ILE A 626 -17.66 -5.41 -5.84
C ILE A 626 -16.35 -5.22 -5.11
N LEU A 627 -16.44 -4.67 -3.90
CA LEU A 627 -15.27 -4.37 -3.07
C LEU A 627 -14.76 -5.60 -2.31
N GLN A 628 -15.55 -6.68 -2.25
CA GLN A 628 -15.37 -7.82 -1.35
C GLN A 628 -14.77 -9.02 -2.05
N GLN A 629 -14.01 -9.83 -1.30
CA GLN A 629 -13.46 -11.08 -1.83
C GLN A 629 -14.61 -12.05 -2.19
N PRO A 630 -14.65 -12.59 -3.42
CA PRO A 630 -15.60 -13.63 -3.77
C PRO A 630 -15.32 -14.95 -3.04
N LEU A 631 -16.35 -15.75 -2.77
CA LEU A 631 -16.21 -17.12 -2.27
C LEU A 631 -16.26 -18.10 -3.45
N ILE A 632 -15.40 -19.12 -3.46
CA ILE A 632 -15.41 -20.19 -4.47
C ILE A 632 -15.70 -21.51 -3.77
N ALA A 633 -16.84 -22.13 -4.07
CA ALA A 633 -17.26 -23.38 -3.42
C ALA A 633 -18.27 -24.17 -4.25
N LYS A 634 -18.48 -25.43 -3.88
CA LYS A 634 -19.51 -26.28 -4.48
C LYS A 634 -20.90 -25.92 -3.94
N ALA A 635 -21.89 -25.83 -4.83
CA ALA A 635 -23.29 -25.60 -4.49
C ALA A 635 -24.10 -26.91 -4.55
N ARG A 636 -25.29 -26.92 -3.92
CA ARG A 636 -26.13 -28.12 -3.81
C ARG A 636 -26.67 -28.64 -5.14
N ASN A 637 -26.68 -27.80 -6.17
CA ASN A 637 -26.98 -28.20 -7.55
C ASN A 637 -25.88 -29.04 -8.22
N GLY A 638 -24.79 -29.35 -7.50
CA GLY A 638 -23.69 -30.18 -7.97
C GLY A 638 -22.62 -29.42 -8.76
N ARG A 639 -22.78 -28.11 -8.98
CA ARG A 639 -21.83 -27.28 -9.73
C ARG A 639 -20.95 -26.47 -8.79
N TRP A 640 -19.74 -26.15 -9.24
CA TRP A 640 -18.84 -25.21 -8.56
C TRP A 640 -19.22 -23.77 -8.93
N MET A 641 -19.29 -22.91 -7.92
CA MET A 641 -19.81 -21.55 -8.04
C MET A 641 -18.84 -20.53 -7.45
N VAL A 642 -18.88 -19.33 -8.00
CA VAL A 642 -18.33 -18.10 -7.43
C VAL A 642 -19.49 -17.32 -6.81
N PHE A 643 -19.46 -17.10 -5.50
CA PHE A 643 -20.47 -16.35 -4.76
C PHE A 643 -19.95 -14.94 -4.48
N SER A 644 -20.79 -13.93 -4.71
CA SER A 644 -20.44 -12.54 -4.45
C SER A 644 -21.67 -11.72 -4.10
N GLY A 645 -21.52 -10.71 -3.24
CA GLY A 645 -22.49 -9.64 -3.14
C GLY A 645 -22.43 -8.78 -4.39
N ASN A 646 -23.56 -8.24 -4.83
CA ASN A 646 -23.60 -7.48 -6.08
C ASN A 646 -22.84 -6.15 -6.05
N GLY A 647 -22.38 -5.73 -4.88
CA GLY A 647 -21.56 -4.54 -4.72
C GLY A 647 -22.35 -3.24 -4.86
N LEU A 648 -21.61 -2.13 -4.89
CA LEU A 648 -22.18 -0.79 -4.74
C LEU A 648 -22.49 -0.12 -6.07
N ASN A 649 -23.44 0.81 -6.06
CA ASN A 649 -23.78 1.60 -7.24
C ASN A 649 -24.13 0.74 -8.46
N SER A 650 -24.75 -0.43 -8.25
CA SER A 650 -25.38 -1.19 -9.33
C SER A 650 -26.50 -0.33 -9.94
N THR A 651 -26.71 -0.45 -11.25
CA THR A 651 -27.69 0.40 -11.97
C THR A 651 -29.12 0.19 -11.44
N GLY A 652 -29.46 -1.03 -11.01
CA GLY A 652 -30.74 -1.34 -10.39
C GLY A 652 -30.87 -0.86 -8.94
N GLY A 653 -29.75 -0.61 -8.25
CA GLY A 653 -29.71 -0.12 -6.87
C GLY A 653 -30.28 -1.08 -5.82
N VAL A 654 -30.47 -2.36 -6.14
CA VAL A 654 -31.01 -3.39 -5.23
C VAL A 654 -29.86 -4.26 -4.71
N ALA A 655 -29.84 -4.57 -3.41
CA ALA A 655 -28.89 -5.53 -2.83
C ALA A 655 -29.25 -6.97 -3.25
N GLN A 656 -28.29 -7.70 -3.80
CA GLN A 656 -28.49 -9.06 -4.31
C GLN A 656 -27.26 -9.95 -4.07
N LEU A 657 -27.50 -11.24 -3.82
CA LEU A 657 -26.47 -12.27 -3.88
C LEU A 657 -26.35 -12.74 -5.33
N LEU A 658 -25.12 -12.72 -5.86
CA LEU A 658 -24.76 -13.29 -7.14
C LEU A 658 -24.15 -14.68 -6.91
N VAL A 659 -24.72 -15.70 -7.54
CA VAL A 659 -24.21 -17.07 -7.54
C VAL A 659 -23.84 -17.43 -8.98
N ILE A 660 -22.56 -17.41 -9.29
CA ILE A 660 -22.03 -17.43 -10.65
C ILE A 660 -21.41 -18.77 -10.93
N ASP A 661 -21.82 -19.41 -12.02
CA ASP A 661 -21.24 -20.67 -12.43
C ASP A 661 -19.75 -20.53 -12.80
N ALA A 662 -18.89 -21.34 -12.16
CA ALA A 662 -17.44 -21.23 -12.29
C ALA A 662 -16.94 -21.46 -13.73
N GLU A 663 -17.64 -22.28 -14.51
CA GLU A 663 -17.29 -22.60 -15.90
C GLU A 663 -17.79 -21.52 -16.87
N THR A 664 -19.08 -21.19 -16.79
CA THR A 664 -19.79 -20.39 -17.80
C THR A 664 -19.80 -18.89 -17.52
N GLY A 665 -19.64 -18.49 -16.25
CA GLY A 665 -19.80 -17.12 -15.81
C GLY A 665 -21.26 -16.64 -15.78
N VAL A 666 -22.24 -17.56 -15.84
CA VAL A 666 -23.67 -17.20 -15.81
C VAL A 666 -24.14 -17.01 -14.36
N PRO A 667 -24.66 -15.82 -13.98
CA PRO A 667 -25.14 -15.54 -12.63
C PRO A 667 -26.61 -15.97 -12.41
N VAL A 668 -26.86 -16.65 -11.29
CA VAL A 668 -28.16 -16.70 -10.59
C VAL A 668 -28.20 -15.57 -9.56
N ARG A 669 -29.32 -14.87 -9.46
CA ARG A 669 -29.49 -13.70 -8.57
C ARG A 669 -30.53 -13.98 -7.51
N VAL A 670 -30.13 -13.91 -6.24
CA VAL A 670 -31.06 -14.00 -5.12
C VAL A 670 -31.25 -12.59 -4.55
N SER A 671 -32.39 -11.98 -4.84
CA SER A 671 -32.68 -10.59 -4.49
C SER A 671 -33.20 -10.44 -3.07
N THR A 672 -32.68 -9.46 -2.33
CA THR A 672 -33.24 -9.05 -1.03
C THR A 672 -34.44 -8.12 -1.19
N ARG A 673 -34.65 -7.57 -2.40
CA ARG A 673 -35.58 -6.47 -2.71
C ARG A 673 -35.33 -5.18 -1.89
N SER A 674 -34.19 -5.08 -1.22
CA SER A 674 -33.77 -3.89 -0.47
C SER A 674 -33.01 -2.93 -1.37
N GLY A 675 -33.41 -1.66 -1.37
CA GLY A 675 -32.86 -0.62 -2.25
C GLY A 675 -33.63 -0.44 -3.56
N THR A 676 -33.36 0.67 -4.24
CA THR A 676 -33.88 1.03 -5.58
C THR A 676 -32.86 1.89 -6.31
N ALA A 677 -33.04 2.14 -7.60
CA ALA A 677 -32.17 3.09 -8.32
C ALA A 677 -32.15 4.51 -7.70
N ALA A 678 -33.24 4.94 -7.04
CA ALA A 678 -33.33 6.25 -6.39
C ALA A 678 -32.80 6.26 -4.95
N SER A 679 -32.79 5.12 -4.27
CA SER A 679 -32.19 4.91 -2.96
C SER A 679 -31.34 3.64 -3.02
N PRO A 680 -30.14 3.73 -3.61
CA PRO A 680 -29.32 2.56 -3.89
C PRO A 680 -28.93 1.80 -2.63
N ASN A 681 -28.83 0.49 -2.77
CA ASN A 681 -28.25 -0.41 -1.80
C ASN A 681 -27.31 -1.38 -2.55
N GLY A 682 -26.45 -2.06 -1.80
CA GLY A 682 -25.53 -3.07 -2.32
C GLY A 682 -25.23 -4.11 -1.26
N LEU A 683 -25.24 -5.38 -1.65
CA LEU A 683 -24.84 -6.48 -0.78
C LEU A 683 -23.31 -6.54 -0.72
N LEU A 684 -22.77 -6.59 0.49
CA LEU A 684 -21.34 -6.58 0.80
C LEU A 684 -20.96 -7.86 1.56
N GLY A 685 -19.83 -7.84 2.29
CA GLY A 685 -19.07 -8.99 2.74
C GLY A 685 -19.92 -10.21 3.16
N LEU A 686 -19.57 -11.36 2.60
CA LEU A 686 -20.33 -12.61 2.76
C LEU A 686 -19.51 -13.72 3.38
N THR A 687 -20.20 -14.64 4.06
CA THR A 687 -19.62 -15.88 4.57
C THR A 687 -20.55 -17.05 4.28
N GLY A 688 -20.00 -18.11 3.65
CA GLY A 688 -20.72 -19.34 3.31
C GLY A 688 -20.50 -20.46 4.33
N ILE A 689 -21.56 -21.21 4.62
CA ILE A 689 -21.59 -22.28 5.62
C ILE A 689 -22.04 -23.59 4.97
N SER A 690 -21.26 -24.66 5.18
CA SER A 690 -21.69 -26.04 4.97
C SER A 690 -22.25 -26.60 6.28
N THR A 691 -23.57 -26.68 6.36
CA THR A 691 -24.30 -27.08 7.57
C THR A 691 -24.19 -28.58 7.84
N ALA A 692 -24.11 -29.38 6.76
CA ALA A 692 -23.84 -30.82 6.84
C ALA A 692 -22.34 -31.14 7.00
N GLY A 693 -21.47 -30.13 6.88
CA GLY A 693 -20.03 -30.33 6.88
C GLY A 693 -19.59 -31.30 5.79
N ASP A 694 -20.13 -31.17 4.57
CA ASP A 694 -19.80 -31.98 3.38
C ASP A 694 -19.00 -31.18 2.34
N GLY A 695 -18.73 -29.90 2.59
CA GLY A 695 -18.02 -29.00 1.67
C GLY A 695 -18.94 -28.33 0.65
N VAL A 696 -20.25 -28.49 0.77
CA VAL A 696 -21.26 -27.82 -0.07
C VAL A 696 -21.84 -26.63 0.70
N VAL A 697 -21.95 -25.48 0.04
CA VAL A 697 -22.59 -24.29 0.62
C VAL A 697 -24.10 -24.51 0.72
N ASP A 698 -24.64 -24.43 1.94
CA ASP A 698 -26.09 -24.48 2.19
C ASP A 698 -26.65 -23.09 2.54
N VAL A 699 -25.86 -22.28 3.24
CA VAL A 699 -26.27 -20.98 3.76
C VAL A 699 -25.21 -19.93 3.51
N ILE A 700 -25.63 -18.71 3.18
CA ILE A 700 -24.74 -17.54 3.14
C ILE A 700 -25.29 -16.43 4.05
N TYR A 701 -24.43 -15.81 4.84
CA TYR A 701 -24.72 -14.56 5.54
C TYR A 701 -24.01 -13.40 4.86
N ALA A 702 -24.69 -12.26 4.71
CA ALA A 702 -24.09 -11.07 4.13
C ALA A 702 -24.76 -9.78 4.64
N GLY A 703 -23.95 -8.74 4.83
CA GLY A 703 -24.42 -7.40 5.18
C GLY A 703 -24.76 -6.53 3.97
N ASP A 704 -25.50 -5.44 4.17
CA ASP A 704 -25.74 -4.43 3.14
C ASP A 704 -25.48 -2.99 3.63
N GLN A 705 -25.51 -2.02 2.71
CA GLN A 705 -25.27 -0.61 3.01
C GLN A 705 -26.35 0.04 3.89
N GLN A 706 -27.53 -0.58 3.99
CA GLN A 706 -28.64 -0.08 4.80
C GLN A 706 -28.68 -0.71 6.20
N GLY A 707 -27.65 -1.49 6.56
CA GLY A 707 -27.52 -2.08 7.89
C GLY A 707 -28.33 -3.33 8.11
N GLN A 708 -28.62 -4.07 7.04
CA GLN A 708 -29.33 -5.34 7.12
C GLN A 708 -28.35 -6.51 7.04
N MET A 709 -28.43 -7.42 8.02
CA MET A 709 -27.73 -8.71 7.98
C MET A 709 -28.67 -9.76 7.40
N TRP A 710 -28.38 -10.22 6.19
CA TRP A 710 -29.19 -11.19 5.45
C TRP A 710 -28.70 -12.62 5.64
N LYS A 711 -29.63 -13.57 5.54
CA LYS A 711 -29.36 -15.00 5.42
C LYS A 711 -29.98 -15.51 4.11
N PHE A 712 -29.20 -16.19 3.30
CA PHE A 712 -29.63 -16.84 2.06
C PHE A 712 -29.62 -18.35 2.26
N ASP A 713 -30.69 -19.00 1.79
CA ASP A 713 -30.88 -20.46 1.79
C ASP A 713 -30.62 -20.99 0.38
N LEU A 714 -29.54 -21.76 0.26
CA LEU A 714 -29.06 -22.40 -0.98
C LEU A 714 -29.11 -23.93 -0.89
N SER A 715 -29.85 -24.47 0.08
CA SER A 715 -29.94 -25.92 0.36
C SER A 715 -30.74 -26.71 -0.69
N ALA A 716 -31.40 -26.03 -1.63
CA ALA A 716 -32.10 -26.67 -2.74
C ALA A 716 -31.15 -27.01 -3.91
N SER A 717 -31.38 -28.15 -4.55
CA SER A 717 -30.64 -28.55 -5.76
C SER A 717 -31.05 -27.74 -7.00
N ASP A 718 -32.28 -27.24 -7.05
CA ASP A 718 -32.75 -26.31 -8.08
C ASP A 718 -32.35 -24.87 -7.71
N PRO A 719 -31.49 -24.20 -8.50
CA PRO A 719 -31.11 -22.81 -8.26
C PRO A 719 -32.28 -21.81 -8.25
N LEU A 720 -33.42 -22.13 -8.87
CA LEU A 720 -34.60 -21.27 -8.85
C LEU A 720 -35.32 -21.28 -7.49
N ALA A 721 -35.04 -22.27 -6.64
CA ALA A 721 -35.58 -22.35 -5.28
C ALA A 721 -34.69 -21.64 -4.24
N TRP A 722 -33.51 -21.15 -4.62
CA TRP A 722 -32.65 -20.36 -3.75
C TRP A 722 -33.30 -19.03 -3.39
N LYS A 723 -33.24 -18.65 -2.11
CA LYS A 723 -34.03 -17.54 -1.57
C LYS A 723 -33.37 -16.89 -0.37
N VAL A 724 -33.86 -15.73 0.02
CA VAL A 724 -33.63 -15.21 1.38
C VAL A 724 -34.38 -16.11 2.37
N ALA A 725 -33.71 -16.49 3.45
CA ALA A 725 -34.19 -17.50 4.39
C ALA A 725 -35.44 -17.07 5.18
N TYR A 726 -35.62 -15.77 5.40
CA TYR A 726 -36.70 -15.21 6.21
C TYR A 726 -37.67 -14.36 5.40
N GLY A 727 -38.97 -14.49 5.72
CA GLY A 727 -40.06 -13.78 5.04
C GLY A 727 -40.52 -14.45 3.73
N PRO A 728 -41.65 -14.01 3.17
CA PRO A 728 -42.10 -14.49 1.86
C PRO A 728 -41.23 -13.94 0.74
N ALA A 729 -41.16 -14.62 -0.41
CA ALA A 729 -40.35 -14.20 -1.57
C ALA A 729 -40.71 -12.79 -2.12
N ALA A 730 -41.96 -12.34 -1.89
CA ALA A 730 -42.42 -11.00 -2.24
C ALA A 730 -41.94 -9.91 -1.26
N ALA A 731 -41.65 -10.27 -0.01
CA ALA A 731 -41.18 -9.37 1.03
C ALA A 731 -40.14 -10.07 1.94
N PRO A 732 -38.91 -10.30 1.43
CA PRO A 732 -37.82 -10.87 2.21
C PRO A 732 -37.53 -10.07 3.47
N ARG A 733 -37.07 -10.75 4.53
CA ARG A 733 -36.66 -10.12 5.79
C ARG A 733 -35.21 -10.48 6.13
N PRO A 734 -34.43 -9.55 6.70
CA PRO A 734 -33.10 -9.85 7.18
C PRO A 734 -33.15 -10.69 8.46
N LEU A 735 -32.04 -11.33 8.80
CA LEU A 735 -31.84 -11.93 10.12
C LEU A 735 -31.89 -10.85 11.21
N PHE A 736 -31.26 -9.70 10.95
CA PHE A 736 -31.14 -8.59 11.89
C PHE A 736 -31.02 -7.26 11.15
N SER A 737 -31.58 -6.21 11.74
CA SER A 737 -31.47 -4.82 11.29
C SER A 737 -30.72 -4.01 12.34
N THR A 738 -29.65 -3.31 11.96
CA THR A 738 -28.86 -2.48 12.86
C THR A 738 -29.66 -1.27 13.35
N ALA A 739 -29.24 -0.71 14.49
CA ALA A 739 -29.81 0.54 14.97
C ALA A 739 -29.52 1.66 13.95
N SER A 740 -30.50 2.52 13.68
CA SER A 740 -30.35 3.70 12.82
C SER A 740 -29.78 3.43 11.41
N GLY A 741 -29.87 2.20 10.89
CA GLY A 741 -29.39 1.85 9.54
C GLY A 741 -27.87 1.95 9.37
N GLN A 742 -27.10 1.65 10.42
CA GLN A 742 -25.63 1.60 10.36
C GLN A 742 -25.16 0.64 9.25
N PRO A 743 -24.40 1.09 8.23
CA PRO A 743 -23.95 0.24 7.11
C PRO A 743 -23.11 -0.96 7.57
N ILE A 744 -23.25 -2.11 6.90
CA ILE A 744 -22.40 -3.29 7.12
C ILE A 744 -21.52 -3.48 5.88
N THR A 745 -20.26 -3.06 5.98
CA THR A 745 -19.31 -3.14 4.86
C THR A 745 -18.29 -4.27 5.01
N ALA A 746 -17.98 -4.68 6.23
CA ALA A 746 -17.06 -5.77 6.53
C ALA A 746 -17.69 -7.16 6.30
N ARG A 747 -16.86 -8.15 6.00
CA ARG A 747 -17.24 -9.57 6.01
C ARG A 747 -17.61 -10.02 7.44
N PRO A 748 -18.78 -10.65 7.66
CA PRO A 748 -19.13 -11.27 8.93
C PRO A 748 -18.38 -12.59 9.10
N ASP A 749 -18.21 -13.02 10.34
CA ASP A 749 -17.72 -14.36 10.67
C ASP A 749 -18.73 -15.12 11.54
N VAL A 750 -18.70 -16.44 11.46
CA VAL A 750 -19.75 -17.31 11.97
C VAL A 750 -19.17 -18.47 12.77
N THR A 751 -19.73 -18.75 13.94
CA THR A 751 -19.39 -19.92 14.76
C THR A 751 -20.66 -20.57 15.32
N PRO A 752 -20.71 -21.88 15.60
CA PRO A 752 -21.83 -22.49 16.27
C PRO A 752 -22.04 -21.86 17.62
N HIS A 753 -23.31 -21.63 17.94
CA HIS A 753 -23.67 -21.19 19.25
C HIS A 753 -23.86 -22.42 20.16
N PRO A 754 -23.34 -22.45 21.41
CA PRO A 754 -23.43 -23.64 22.27
C PRO A 754 -24.86 -24.06 22.62
N ALA A 755 -25.83 -23.15 22.55
CA ALA A 755 -27.25 -23.46 22.72
C ALA A 755 -27.95 -23.92 21.42
N GLY A 756 -27.20 -24.16 20.33
CA GLY A 756 -27.72 -24.51 19.00
C GLY A 756 -27.89 -23.29 18.08
N GLY A 757 -27.80 -23.56 16.77
CA GLY A 757 -27.74 -22.54 15.73
C GLY A 757 -26.33 -21.97 15.54
N TYR A 758 -26.26 -20.80 14.92
CA TYR A 758 -24.99 -20.11 14.65
C TYR A 758 -25.00 -18.72 15.29
N LEU A 759 -23.83 -18.25 15.70
CA LEU A 759 -23.58 -16.87 16.06
C LEU A 759 -22.86 -16.19 14.89
N VAL A 760 -23.46 -15.11 14.38
CA VAL A 760 -22.96 -14.28 13.28
C VAL A 760 -22.39 -12.99 13.87
N SER A 761 -21.08 -12.82 13.82
CA SER A 761 -20.38 -11.64 14.33
C SER A 761 -20.00 -10.69 13.20
N PHE A 762 -20.33 -9.40 13.36
CA PHE A 762 -20.05 -8.38 12.35
C PHE A 762 -19.98 -6.98 12.99
N GLY A 763 -19.18 -6.11 12.38
CA GLY A 763 -19.12 -4.70 12.75
C GLY A 763 -19.83 -3.80 11.74
N THR A 764 -20.23 -2.62 12.18
CA THR A 764 -20.82 -1.60 11.31
C THR A 764 -19.86 -0.46 11.01
N GLY A 765 -20.06 0.18 9.86
CA GLY A 765 -19.24 1.28 9.38
C GLY A 765 -19.17 1.37 7.87
N SER A 766 -18.83 2.58 7.39
CA SER A 766 -18.40 2.83 6.01
C SER A 766 -17.16 3.71 6.01
N TYR A 767 -16.25 3.46 5.08
CA TYR A 767 -15.06 4.26 4.83
C TYR A 767 -14.76 4.32 3.33
N LEU A 768 -15.79 4.69 2.57
CA LEU A 768 -15.84 4.57 1.10
C LEU A 768 -15.91 5.94 0.42
N SER A 769 -16.36 6.99 1.11
CA SER A 769 -16.60 8.32 0.55
C SER A 769 -16.00 9.41 1.43
N ARG A 770 -15.70 10.60 0.89
CA ARG A 770 -15.14 11.70 1.70
C ARG A 770 -16.03 12.10 2.88
N GLY A 771 -17.35 11.93 2.76
CA GLY A 771 -18.30 12.18 3.85
C GLY A 771 -18.10 11.25 5.04
N ASP A 772 -17.46 10.10 4.85
CA ASP A 772 -17.15 9.17 5.93
C ASP A 772 -16.08 9.73 6.89
N LEU A 773 -15.19 10.62 6.43
CA LEU A 773 -14.15 11.27 7.27
C LEU A 773 -14.74 12.11 8.40
N SER A 774 -15.85 12.80 8.12
CA SER A 774 -16.48 13.74 9.05
C SER A 774 -17.67 13.14 9.80
N SER A 775 -18.10 11.93 9.44
CA SER A 775 -19.20 11.26 10.11
C SER A 775 -18.82 10.87 11.55
N THR A 776 -19.63 11.31 12.50
CA THR A 776 -19.48 11.04 13.93
C THR A 776 -20.47 9.98 14.45
N THR A 777 -21.25 9.36 13.56
CA THR A 777 -22.26 8.36 13.92
C THR A 777 -21.62 7.18 14.66
N THR A 778 -22.14 6.90 15.86
CA THR A 778 -21.75 5.71 16.64
C THR A 778 -21.96 4.45 15.81
N GLN A 779 -20.91 3.63 15.71
CA GLN A 779 -20.98 2.29 15.12
C GLN A 779 -20.90 1.21 16.21
N THR A 780 -21.23 -0.02 15.83
CA THR A 780 -21.44 -1.10 16.79
C THR A 780 -20.87 -2.41 16.27
N LEU A 781 -20.24 -3.18 17.15
CA LEU A 781 -19.89 -4.59 16.94
C LEU A 781 -21.03 -5.45 17.47
N TYR A 782 -21.49 -6.41 16.67
CA TYR A 782 -22.59 -7.32 17.01
C TYR A 782 -22.13 -8.78 17.00
N GLY A 783 -22.72 -9.58 17.87
CA GLY A 783 -22.78 -11.04 17.75
C GLY A 783 -24.25 -11.47 17.79
N ILE A 784 -24.80 -11.96 16.68
CA ILE A 784 -26.22 -12.28 16.51
C ILE A 784 -26.41 -13.79 16.42
N ARG A 785 -27.20 -14.37 17.33
CA ARG A 785 -27.52 -15.79 17.31
C ARG A 785 -28.67 -16.07 16.34
N ASP A 786 -28.35 -16.66 15.21
CA ASP A 786 -29.34 -17.28 14.34
C ASP A 786 -29.82 -18.63 14.92
N SER A 787 -31.09 -18.64 15.33
CA SER A 787 -31.81 -19.82 15.83
C SER A 787 -32.97 -20.23 14.90
N GLY A 788 -32.96 -19.77 13.64
CA GLY A 788 -34.04 -20.01 12.67
C GLY A 788 -35.17 -18.96 12.72
N THR A 789 -34.96 -17.86 13.45
CA THR A 789 -35.91 -16.73 13.53
C THR A 789 -35.15 -15.41 13.46
N THR A 790 -35.83 -14.35 13.02
CA THR A 790 -35.27 -12.99 13.02
C THR A 790 -34.99 -12.51 14.45
N VAL A 791 -33.99 -11.65 14.61
CA VAL A 791 -33.53 -11.11 15.90
C VAL A 791 -33.80 -9.62 15.99
N SER A 792 -34.25 -9.15 17.15
CA SER A 792 -34.42 -7.72 17.45
C SER A 792 -33.38 -7.20 18.44
N ALA A 793 -33.08 -5.90 18.38
CA ALA A 793 -32.01 -5.28 19.18
C ALA A 793 -32.22 -5.35 20.71
N ASN A 794 -33.45 -5.52 21.18
CA ASN A 794 -33.79 -5.72 22.60
C ASN A 794 -33.50 -7.15 23.10
N GLU A 795 -33.25 -8.11 22.20
CA GLU A 795 -32.85 -9.49 22.54
C GLU A 795 -31.33 -9.62 22.77
N LEU A 796 -30.57 -8.53 22.57
CA LEU A 796 -29.12 -8.50 22.72
C LEU A 796 -28.71 -7.99 24.11
N VAL A 797 -27.61 -8.52 24.63
CA VAL A 797 -26.93 -7.97 25.81
C VAL A 797 -25.99 -6.84 25.40
N SER A 798 -26.07 -5.70 26.08
CA SER A 798 -25.15 -4.59 25.85
C SER A 798 -23.82 -4.82 26.58
N GLN A 799 -22.73 -4.65 25.85
CA GLN A 799 -21.36 -4.52 26.36
C GLN A 799 -20.92 -3.05 26.23
N SER A 800 -19.93 -2.63 27.00
CA SER A 800 -19.34 -1.28 26.91
C SER A 800 -17.82 -1.29 27.13
N VAL A 801 -17.16 -0.24 26.63
CA VAL A 801 -15.74 0.04 26.97
C VAL A 801 -15.71 0.85 28.26
N LEU A 802 -15.01 0.32 29.27
CA LEU A 802 -14.94 0.86 30.62
C LEU A 802 -13.88 1.96 30.78
N GLY A 803 -12.84 1.95 29.94
CA GLY A 803 -11.76 2.92 30.01
C GLY A 803 -10.51 2.45 29.25
N THR A 804 -9.42 3.19 29.43
CA THR A 804 -8.11 2.89 28.85
C THR A 804 -6.98 3.06 29.87
N GLN A 805 -5.86 2.37 29.65
CA GLN A 805 -4.62 2.49 30.44
C GLN A 805 -3.40 2.30 29.53
N THR A 806 -2.25 2.86 29.92
CA THR A 806 -0.99 2.65 29.22
C THR A 806 -0.23 1.47 29.84
N GLY A 807 0.20 0.52 29.01
CA GLY A 807 1.00 -0.63 29.42
C GLY A 807 2.47 -0.30 29.65
N GLY A 808 3.23 -1.26 30.16
CA GLY A 808 4.69 -1.15 30.34
C GLY A 808 5.45 -1.03 29.03
N ASP A 809 4.85 -1.48 27.92
CA ASP A 809 5.35 -1.33 26.56
C ASP A 809 5.11 0.07 25.94
N GLY A 810 4.45 0.96 26.67
CA GLY A 810 4.08 2.31 26.22
C GLY A 810 2.84 2.38 25.33
N ARG A 811 2.16 1.27 25.05
CA ARG A 811 0.91 1.25 24.25
C ARG A 811 -0.31 1.49 25.13
N THR A 812 -1.39 1.99 24.52
CA THR A 812 -2.67 2.19 25.20
C THR A 812 -3.59 0.99 24.98
N TYR A 813 -4.20 0.51 26.06
CA TYR A 813 -5.09 -0.65 26.10
C TYR A 813 -6.51 -0.26 26.53
N ARG A 814 -7.51 -0.96 25.99
CA ARG A 814 -8.93 -0.83 26.35
C ARG A 814 -9.39 -1.94 27.28
N PHE A 815 -10.39 -1.65 28.09
CA PHE A 815 -11.09 -2.63 28.92
C PHE A 815 -12.57 -2.62 28.55
N SER A 816 -13.17 -3.80 28.42
CA SER A 816 -14.61 -3.95 28.20
C SER A 816 -15.31 -4.62 29.38
N THR A 817 -16.64 -4.58 29.38
CA THR A 817 -17.48 -5.25 30.37
C THR A 817 -17.38 -6.77 30.32
N TYR A 818 -17.72 -7.41 31.43
CA TYR A 818 -18.01 -8.84 31.57
C TYR A 818 -19.48 -8.96 31.96
N ALA A 819 -20.38 -8.56 31.06
CA ALA A 819 -21.80 -8.42 31.37
C ALA A 819 -22.52 -9.75 31.63
N VAL A 820 -22.03 -10.85 31.04
CA VAL A 820 -22.64 -12.20 31.17
C VAL A 820 -21.79 -13.08 32.10
N GLY A 821 -22.35 -13.52 33.22
CA GLY A 821 -21.62 -14.27 34.23
C GLY A 821 -20.79 -13.39 35.15
N ARG A 822 -20.04 -14.03 36.07
CA ARG A 822 -19.33 -13.32 37.14
C ARG A 822 -17.81 -13.39 36.95
N PRO A 823 -17.12 -12.26 36.71
CA PRO A 823 -15.66 -12.22 36.64
C PRO A 823 -15.01 -12.29 38.04
N SER A 824 -13.69 -12.52 38.08
CA SER A 824 -12.87 -12.47 39.29
C SER A 824 -12.82 -11.06 39.92
N THR A 825 -12.73 -10.03 39.08
CA THR A 825 -12.79 -8.61 39.45
C THR A 825 -14.03 -7.97 38.84
N LEU A 826 -14.84 -7.28 39.65
CA LEU A 826 -16.11 -6.67 39.25
C LEU A 826 -15.99 -5.16 39.02
N PHE A 827 -16.43 -4.71 37.85
CA PHE A 827 -16.59 -3.30 37.48
C PHE A 827 -18.06 -2.97 37.23
N SER A 828 -18.36 -1.67 37.11
CA SER A 828 -19.70 -1.21 36.71
C SER A 828 -20.07 -1.79 35.35
N GLY A 829 -21.27 -2.38 35.24
CA GLY A 829 -21.73 -3.05 34.01
C GLY A 829 -21.34 -4.52 33.89
N ASP A 830 -20.61 -5.10 34.85
CA ASP A 830 -20.34 -6.54 34.90
C ASP A 830 -21.47 -7.33 35.57
N ASN A 831 -21.55 -8.64 35.30
CA ASN A 831 -22.47 -9.58 35.94
C ASN A 831 -23.93 -9.12 35.94
N GLN A 832 -24.36 -8.52 34.83
CA GLN A 832 -25.73 -8.03 34.61
C GLN A 832 -26.71 -9.17 34.31
N LEU A 833 -26.19 -10.28 33.77
CA LEU A 833 -26.98 -11.45 33.41
C LEU A 833 -26.23 -12.73 33.75
N THR A 834 -26.93 -13.75 34.26
CA THR A 834 -26.32 -15.08 34.43
C THR A 834 -26.09 -15.76 33.08
N GLU A 835 -25.12 -16.66 33.00
CA GLU A 835 -24.85 -17.41 31.77
C GLU A 835 -26.07 -18.23 31.29
N THR A 836 -26.80 -18.85 32.22
CA THR A 836 -28.05 -19.57 31.91
C THR A 836 -29.11 -18.65 31.33
N ALA A 837 -29.31 -17.47 31.92
CA ALA A 837 -30.29 -16.50 31.42
C ALA A 837 -29.87 -15.92 30.06
N PHE A 838 -28.57 -15.76 29.80
CA PHE A 838 -28.06 -15.42 28.48
C PHE A 838 -28.39 -16.49 27.44
N ARG A 839 -28.05 -17.75 27.72
CA ARG A 839 -28.22 -18.86 26.76
C ARG A 839 -29.69 -19.16 26.43
N THR A 840 -30.60 -18.90 27.36
CA THR A 840 -32.05 -19.19 27.22
C THR A 840 -32.89 -17.99 26.81
N GLY A 841 -32.54 -16.78 27.26
CA GLY A 841 -33.37 -15.58 27.09
C GLY A 841 -32.80 -14.50 26.17
N ARG A 842 -31.56 -14.66 25.66
CA ARG A 842 -30.91 -13.68 24.77
C ARG A 842 -30.48 -14.33 23.46
N LYS A 843 -30.42 -13.51 22.42
CA LYS A 843 -30.01 -13.91 21.07
C LYS A 843 -28.70 -13.27 20.63
N GLY A 844 -27.84 -12.93 21.58
CA GLY A 844 -26.51 -12.40 21.30
C GLY A 844 -26.16 -11.16 22.11
N TRP A 845 -25.24 -10.36 21.57
CA TRP A 845 -24.65 -9.22 22.24
C TRP A 845 -24.31 -8.09 21.26
N ARG A 846 -24.09 -6.88 21.79
CA ARG A 846 -23.60 -5.72 21.04
C ARG A 846 -22.62 -4.89 21.86
N LEU A 847 -21.66 -4.25 21.21
CA LEU A 847 -20.72 -3.30 21.79
C LEU A 847 -20.69 -2.03 20.93
N ASP A 848 -21.22 -0.93 21.45
CA ASP A 848 -21.11 0.37 20.80
C ASP A 848 -19.67 0.90 20.93
N LEU A 849 -19.10 1.38 19.81
CA LEU A 849 -17.72 1.86 19.77
C LEU A 849 -17.64 3.25 20.42
N PRO A 850 -16.72 3.48 21.38
CA PRO A 850 -16.79 4.63 22.26
C PRO A 850 -16.24 5.93 21.66
N ALA A 851 -15.34 5.85 20.66
CA ALA A 851 -14.79 7.05 20.05
C ALA A 851 -15.70 7.59 18.94
N SER A 852 -15.78 8.92 18.82
CA SER A 852 -16.59 9.60 17.80
C SER A 852 -16.18 9.15 16.39
N GLY A 853 -17.15 8.66 15.61
CA GLY A 853 -16.91 8.17 14.25
C GLY A 853 -16.09 6.88 14.16
N GLU A 854 -15.75 6.23 15.28
CA GLU A 854 -15.09 4.94 15.29
C GLU A 854 -15.97 3.88 14.62
N ARG A 855 -15.38 3.02 13.79
CA ARG A 855 -16.11 2.08 12.93
C ARG A 855 -15.32 0.83 12.59
N ILE A 856 -16.01 -0.18 12.06
CA ILE A 856 -15.40 -1.44 11.62
C ILE A 856 -15.71 -1.61 10.12
N VAL A 857 -14.66 -1.64 9.30
CA VAL A 857 -14.76 -1.87 7.84
C VAL A 857 -13.86 -3.01 7.36
N THR A 858 -13.11 -3.63 8.28
CA THR A 858 -12.29 -4.81 8.03
C THR A 858 -13.02 -6.05 8.55
N GLU A 859 -12.67 -7.23 8.02
CA GLU A 859 -13.33 -8.48 8.40
C GLU A 859 -13.25 -8.76 9.91
N VAL A 860 -14.31 -9.37 10.44
CA VAL A 860 -14.30 -9.94 11.78
C VAL A 860 -13.67 -11.33 11.72
N LEU A 861 -12.88 -11.71 12.71
CA LEU A 861 -12.28 -13.04 12.80
C LEU A 861 -12.67 -13.73 14.11
N ILE A 862 -13.29 -14.90 14.03
CA ILE A 862 -13.56 -15.77 15.16
C ILE A 862 -12.50 -16.86 15.20
N ARG A 863 -11.73 -16.88 16.28
CA ARG A 863 -10.68 -17.88 16.49
C ARG A 863 -10.54 -18.18 17.96
N ALA A 864 -10.36 -19.46 18.29
CA ALA A 864 -10.04 -19.87 19.66
C ALA A 864 -11.08 -19.36 20.70
N GLY A 865 -12.36 -19.32 20.32
CA GLY A 865 -13.44 -18.80 21.18
C GLY A 865 -13.51 -17.27 21.29
N LYS A 866 -12.61 -16.55 20.62
CA LYS A 866 -12.51 -15.09 20.64
C LYS A 866 -13.06 -14.50 19.34
N VAL A 867 -13.66 -13.33 19.43
CA VAL A 867 -13.91 -12.44 18.30
C VAL A 867 -12.81 -11.37 18.28
N ILE A 868 -12.10 -11.30 17.16
CA ILE A 868 -10.98 -10.38 16.93
C ILE A 868 -11.41 -9.41 15.83
N VAL A 869 -11.25 -8.11 16.06
CA VAL A 869 -11.65 -7.09 15.10
C VAL A 869 -10.72 -5.88 15.12
N SER A 870 -10.48 -5.30 13.95
CA SER A 870 -9.76 -4.04 13.79
C SER A 870 -10.76 -2.90 13.58
N THR A 871 -10.74 -1.91 14.47
CA THR A 871 -11.55 -0.68 14.37
C THR A 871 -10.72 0.45 13.78
N LEU A 872 -11.37 1.41 13.14
CA LEU A 872 -10.75 2.62 12.62
C LEU A 872 -11.47 3.88 13.14
N ILE A 873 -10.71 4.93 13.38
CA ILE A 873 -11.15 6.25 13.80
C ILE A 873 -10.65 7.23 12.72
N PRO A 874 -11.51 7.73 11.83
CA PRO A 874 -11.11 8.60 10.75
C PRO A 874 -10.46 9.90 11.22
N SER A 875 -9.55 10.45 10.40
CA SER A 875 -9.02 11.79 10.54
C SER A 875 -9.00 12.50 9.18
N SER A 876 -9.44 13.76 9.16
CA SER A 876 -9.30 14.65 8.00
C SER A 876 -7.96 15.39 7.97
N ASP A 877 -7.05 15.09 8.91
CA ASP A 877 -5.70 15.64 8.87
C ASP A 877 -4.85 14.81 7.88
N PRO A 878 -4.34 15.40 6.78
CA PRO A 878 -3.49 14.71 5.82
C PRO A 878 -2.18 14.21 6.44
N CYS A 879 -1.81 14.69 7.63
CA CYS A 879 -0.68 14.17 8.39
C CYS A 879 -1.02 12.95 9.27
N ALA A 880 -2.30 12.64 9.48
CA ALA A 880 -2.75 11.57 10.37
C ALA A 880 -2.89 10.20 9.69
N TYR A 881 -2.29 10.00 8.51
CA TYR A 881 -2.36 8.73 7.76
C TYR A 881 -3.80 8.20 7.63
N GLY A 882 -4.78 9.09 7.47
CA GLY A 882 -6.21 8.77 7.40
C GLY A 882 -6.91 8.50 8.75
N GLY A 883 -6.19 8.33 9.85
CA GLY A 883 -6.78 8.09 11.16
C GLY A 883 -5.96 7.20 12.10
N ASP A 884 -6.62 6.72 13.15
CA ASP A 884 -6.06 5.75 14.11
C ASP A 884 -7.01 4.55 14.27
N GLY A 885 -6.75 3.63 15.18
CA GLY A 885 -7.63 2.52 15.44
C GLY A 885 -7.16 1.57 16.53
N TRP A 886 -7.97 0.52 16.74
CA TRP A 886 -7.75 -0.47 17.78
C TRP A 886 -7.83 -1.87 17.21
N VAL A 887 -7.07 -2.79 17.79
CA VAL A 887 -7.29 -4.23 17.62
C VAL A 887 -7.95 -4.72 18.89
N MET A 888 -9.20 -5.17 18.78
CA MET A 888 -10.04 -5.61 19.90
C MET A 888 -10.16 -7.13 19.91
N GLU A 889 -10.27 -7.69 21.11
CA GLU A 889 -10.47 -9.11 21.37
C GLU A 889 -11.46 -9.31 22.51
N LEU A 890 -12.55 -10.03 22.23
CA LEU A 890 -13.63 -10.31 23.17
C LEU A 890 -14.00 -11.79 23.10
N ASP A 891 -14.69 -12.32 24.11
CA ASP A 891 -15.32 -13.64 24.01
C ASP A 891 -16.34 -13.64 22.86
N ALA A 892 -16.23 -14.58 21.93
CA ALA A 892 -17.08 -14.60 20.75
C ALA A 892 -18.55 -14.78 21.13
N ILE A 893 -18.87 -15.61 22.13
CA ILE A 893 -20.25 -15.98 22.46
C ILE A 893 -20.99 -14.89 23.23
N THR A 894 -20.30 -14.20 24.14
CA THR A 894 -20.91 -13.26 25.09
C THR A 894 -20.52 -11.80 24.84
N GLY A 895 -19.41 -11.54 24.14
CA GLY A 895 -18.82 -10.21 23.98
C GLY A 895 -18.10 -9.71 25.24
N ASN A 896 -17.88 -10.56 26.24
CA ASN A 896 -17.18 -10.19 27.46
C ASN A 896 -15.69 -9.93 27.22
N ARG A 897 -15.05 -9.14 28.09
CA ARG A 897 -13.60 -9.18 28.25
C ARG A 897 -13.11 -10.57 28.64
N ALA A 898 -11.84 -10.87 28.35
CA ALA A 898 -11.21 -12.11 28.77
C ALA A 898 -11.20 -12.28 30.31
N ASP A 899 -11.31 -13.54 30.75
CA ASP A 899 -11.22 -13.97 32.15
C ASP A 899 -9.78 -14.35 32.57
N SER A 900 -8.86 -14.36 31.62
CA SER A 900 -7.42 -14.55 31.80
C SER A 900 -6.61 -13.47 31.06
N PRO A 901 -5.30 -13.34 31.32
CA PRO A 901 -4.41 -12.51 30.52
C PRO A 901 -4.53 -12.85 29.02
N ALA A 902 -4.77 -11.82 28.21
CA ALA A 902 -5.09 -11.97 26.79
C ALA A 902 -3.98 -11.41 25.88
N LEU A 903 -3.39 -10.27 26.24
CA LEU A 903 -2.39 -9.55 25.45
C LEU A 903 -1.14 -9.32 26.29
N ASP A 904 0.03 -9.34 25.65
CA ASP A 904 1.30 -8.90 26.23
C ASP A 904 1.28 -7.36 26.34
N THR A 905 1.22 -6.83 27.56
CA THR A 905 1.07 -5.38 27.84
C THR A 905 2.36 -4.73 28.34
N ASN A 906 3.40 -5.52 28.62
CA ASN A 906 4.66 -5.04 29.17
C ASN A 906 5.85 -5.23 28.20
N GLY A 907 5.65 -5.95 27.09
CA GLY A 907 6.65 -6.15 26.04
C GLY A 907 7.69 -7.21 26.36
N ASP A 908 7.47 -8.06 27.38
CA ASP A 908 8.41 -9.08 27.82
C ASP A 908 8.33 -10.39 27.01
N ASN A 909 7.45 -10.43 26.00
CA ASN A 909 7.19 -11.56 25.11
C ASN A 909 6.46 -12.74 25.76
N ARG A 910 5.83 -12.55 26.92
CA ARG A 910 4.96 -13.53 27.59
C ARG A 910 3.55 -12.96 27.72
N VAL A 911 2.60 -13.85 28.03
CA VAL A 911 1.22 -13.46 28.36
C VAL A 911 0.86 -14.14 29.66
N ASP A 912 0.97 -13.42 30.77
CA ASP A 912 0.81 -13.94 32.13
C ASP A 912 0.17 -12.92 33.11
N ALA A 913 0.21 -13.22 34.41
CA ALA A 913 -0.45 -12.41 35.43
C ALA A 913 0.10 -10.98 35.55
N ALA A 914 1.32 -10.72 35.05
CA ALA A 914 1.95 -9.40 34.98
C ALA A 914 1.35 -8.51 33.88
N ASP A 915 0.58 -9.08 32.95
CA ASP A 915 -0.08 -8.34 31.86
C ASP A 915 -1.43 -7.71 32.24
N ARG A 916 -1.76 -7.74 33.52
CA ARG A 916 -2.93 -7.04 34.03
C ARG A 916 -2.58 -5.58 34.29
N LEU A 917 -3.48 -4.70 33.89
CA LEU A 917 -3.35 -3.27 34.09
C LEU A 917 -4.39 -2.78 35.11
N THR A 918 -4.09 -1.67 35.79
CA THR A 918 -4.93 -1.12 36.85
C THR A 918 -6.05 -0.25 36.26
N LEU A 919 -7.30 -0.72 36.35
CA LEU A 919 -8.50 0.05 36.02
C LEU A 919 -9.23 0.41 37.31
N SER A 920 -9.47 1.70 37.56
CA SER A 920 -10.20 2.18 38.75
C SER A 920 -9.67 1.60 40.08
N GLY A 921 -8.35 1.45 40.19
CA GLY A 921 -7.67 0.93 41.39
C GLY A 921 -7.61 -0.60 41.52
N GLN A 922 -8.11 -1.37 40.54
CA GLN A 922 -8.08 -2.83 40.56
C GLN A 922 -7.42 -3.40 39.30
N LEU A 923 -6.75 -4.55 39.43
CA LEU A 923 -6.16 -5.26 38.30
C LEU A 923 -7.25 -5.86 37.41
N ALA A 924 -7.15 -5.61 36.11
CA ALA A 924 -8.10 -6.05 35.09
C ALA A 924 -7.40 -6.61 33.85
N HIS A 925 -8.12 -7.47 33.12
CA HIS A 925 -7.72 -7.97 31.81
C HIS A 925 -8.14 -6.98 30.72
N VAL A 926 -7.23 -6.73 29.78
CA VAL A 926 -7.46 -5.85 28.64
C VAL A 926 -8.26 -6.55 27.54
N SER A 927 -8.93 -5.77 26.69
CA SER A 927 -9.80 -6.22 25.58
C SER A 927 -9.40 -5.64 24.23
N GLY A 928 -8.33 -4.85 24.18
CA GLY A 928 -7.82 -4.33 22.93
C GLY A 928 -6.65 -3.37 23.12
N VAL A 929 -5.95 -3.09 22.03
CA VAL A 929 -4.73 -2.26 22.00
C VAL A 929 -4.80 -1.25 20.86
N ARG A 930 -4.34 -0.02 21.13
CA ARG A 930 -4.24 1.06 20.15
C ARG A 930 -2.98 0.89 19.31
N VAL A 931 -3.09 1.06 18.00
CA VAL A 931 -1.98 0.73 17.08
C VAL A 931 -1.27 1.93 16.46
N GLY A 932 -1.79 3.16 16.60
CA GLY A 932 -1.11 4.38 16.12
C GLY A 932 -1.23 4.61 14.62
N GLY A 933 -2.39 4.26 14.04
CA GLY A 933 -2.73 4.31 12.61
C GLY A 933 -3.98 3.46 12.36
N ILE A 934 -4.58 3.50 11.16
CA ILE A 934 -5.72 2.63 10.84
C ILE A 934 -5.21 1.18 10.73
N PRO A 935 -5.66 0.23 11.59
CA PRO A 935 -5.22 -1.15 11.54
C PRO A 935 -5.87 -1.95 10.41
N SER A 936 -5.06 -2.82 9.83
CA SER A 936 -5.51 -3.94 9.00
C SER A 936 -6.20 -5.05 9.78
N ALA A 937 -6.94 -5.89 9.06
CA ALA A 937 -7.36 -7.18 9.59
C ALA A 937 -6.11 -7.98 10.05
N PRO A 938 -6.05 -8.49 11.28
CA PRO A 938 -4.84 -9.11 11.79
C PRO A 938 -4.50 -10.43 11.07
N SER A 939 -3.24 -10.58 10.65
CA SER A 939 -2.69 -11.87 10.21
C SER A 939 -2.12 -12.63 11.40
N ILE A 940 -2.64 -13.82 11.69
CA ILE A 940 -2.23 -14.56 12.89
C ILE A 940 -1.14 -15.59 12.59
N VAL A 941 -0.01 -15.46 13.28
CA VAL A 941 1.11 -16.39 13.29
C VAL A 941 1.09 -17.17 14.60
N ARG A 942 1.01 -18.50 14.53
CA ARG A 942 0.98 -19.35 15.72
C ARG A 942 2.39 -19.80 16.11
N ALA A 943 2.73 -19.67 17.39
CA ALA A 943 3.96 -20.24 17.94
C ALA A 943 3.94 -21.77 17.82
N SER A 944 5.11 -22.40 17.69
CA SER A 944 5.24 -23.84 17.51
C SER A 944 4.67 -24.66 18.67
N ASP A 945 4.77 -24.13 19.89
CA ASP A 945 4.23 -24.70 21.13
C ASP A 945 2.72 -24.45 21.32
N ARG A 946 2.11 -23.61 20.47
CA ARG A 946 0.70 -23.18 20.50
C ARG A 946 0.30 -22.42 21.78
N ALA A 947 1.25 -22.09 22.65
CA ALA A 947 0.98 -21.35 23.88
C ALA A 947 0.71 -19.86 23.59
N LEU A 948 1.26 -19.34 22.50
CA LEU A 948 1.16 -17.96 22.08
C LEU A 948 0.78 -17.87 20.60
N ASP A 949 -0.02 -16.86 20.26
CA ASP A 949 -0.26 -16.43 18.89
C ASP A 949 0.24 -14.97 18.76
N ASP A 950 0.81 -14.62 17.61
CA ASP A 950 1.23 -13.27 17.26
C ASP A 950 0.32 -12.74 16.15
N LYS A 951 -0.36 -11.62 16.41
CA LYS A 951 -1.11 -10.86 15.43
C LYS A 951 -0.17 -9.87 14.75
N ILE A 952 0.00 -10.02 13.44
CA ILE A 952 0.75 -9.10 12.59
C ILE A 952 -0.26 -8.16 11.95
N VAL A 953 -0.17 -6.88 12.32
CA VAL A 953 -1.13 -5.84 11.93
C VAL A 953 -0.38 -4.73 11.25
N ASN A 954 -0.68 -4.53 9.99
CA ASN A 954 -0.22 -3.36 9.26
C ASN A 954 -1.10 -2.16 9.59
N THR A 955 -0.50 -0.97 9.55
CA THR A 955 -1.20 0.29 9.76
C THR A 955 -1.11 1.20 8.54
N SER A 956 -2.05 2.14 8.41
CA SER A 956 -2.03 3.16 7.34
C SER A 956 -0.80 4.06 7.34
N SER A 957 0.02 4.05 8.41
CA SER A 957 1.31 4.74 8.47
C SER A 957 2.45 3.98 7.75
N GLY A 958 2.19 2.79 7.24
CA GLY A 958 3.21 1.91 6.66
C GLY A 958 4.04 1.13 7.66
N THR A 959 3.67 1.18 8.93
CA THR A 959 4.30 0.38 9.98
C THR A 959 3.58 -0.93 10.18
N THR A 960 4.33 -1.96 10.56
CA THR A 960 3.79 -3.25 11.00
C THR A 960 3.92 -3.36 12.51
N VAL A 961 2.79 -3.58 13.17
CA VAL A 961 2.67 -3.77 14.61
C VAL A 961 2.48 -5.26 14.88
N ARG A 962 3.33 -5.80 15.76
CA ARG A 962 3.14 -7.13 16.35
C ARG A 962 2.40 -6.99 17.67
N ILE A 963 1.31 -7.75 17.83
CA ILE A 963 0.52 -7.86 19.05
C ILE A 963 0.53 -9.32 19.47
N ARG A 964 1.16 -9.62 20.60
CA ARG A 964 1.22 -10.98 21.13
C ARG A 964 0.00 -11.26 22.00
N GLU A 965 -0.59 -12.43 21.80
CA GLU A 965 -1.75 -12.90 22.56
C GLU A 965 -1.54 -14.29 23.15
N SER A 966 -2.39 -14.64 24.12
CA SER A 966 -2.52 -16.02 24.58
C SER A 966 -3.09 -16.92 23.47
N GLY A 967 -2.38 -18.03 23.20
CA GLY A 967 -2.82 -19.07 22.29
C GLY A 967 -3.77 -20.07 22.96
N ILE A 968 -4.17 -21.10 22.22
CA ILE A 968 -4.88 -22.27 22.77
C ILE A 968 -4.06 -23.53 22.53
N THR A 969 -3.76 -24.25 23.60
CA THR A 969 -3.04 -25.53 23.60
C THR A 969 -3.92 -26.72 23.18
N ALA A 970 -5.24 -26.58 23.27
CA ALA A 970 -6.19 -27.59 22.81
C ALA A 970 -6.17 -27.72 21.28
N THR A 971 -6.19 -28.96 20.79
CA THR A 971 -6.43 -29.23 19.37
C THR A 971 -7.84 -28.77 19.02
N SER A 972 -7.98 -27.63 18.34
CA SER A 972 -9.23 -27.30 17.64
C SER A 972 -9.39 -28.30 16.48
N GLY A 973 -9.96 -29.47 16.78
CA GLY A 973 -10.49 -30.35 15.76
C GLY A 973 -11.68 -29.66 15.08
N ARG A 974 -11.90 -29.97 13.79
CA ARG A 974 -13.12 -29.56 13.09
C ARG A 974 -14.32 -29.94 13.95
N SER A 975 -15.01 -28.94 14.49
CA SER A 975 -16.40 -29.10 14.92
C SER A 975 -17.19 -29.49 13.65
N SER A 976 -18.31 -30.20 13.79
CA SER A 976 -19.05 -30.89 12.70
C SER A 976 -19.59 -30.03 11.53
N TRP A 977 -19.13 -28.79 11.37
CA TRP A 977 -19.52 -27.81 10.37
C TRP A 977 -18.26 -27.22 9.73
N GLU A 978 -18.31 -26.95 8.43
CA GLU A 978 -17.18 -26.42 7.67
C GLU A 978 -17.51 -25.01 7.18
N GLN A 979 -16.78 -24.02 7.70
CA GLN A 979 -16.77 -22.68 7.13
C GLN A 979 -15.98 -22.74 5.82
N LEU A 980 -16.61 -22.30 4.73
CA LEU A 980 -15.94 -22.20 3.43
C LEU A 980 -15.44 -20.77 3.32
N GLN A 981 -14.13 -20.61 3.35
CA GLN A 981 -13.46 -19.31 3.41
C GLN A 981 -13.14 -18.74 2.05
#